data_AF-A0A2R2IX69-F1
#
_entry.id   AF-A0A2R2IX69-F1
#
_cell.length_a   1.000
_cell.length_b   1.000
_cell.length_c   1.000
_cell.angle_alpha   90.00
_cell.angle_beta   90.00
_cell.angle_gamma   90.00
#
_symmetry.space_group_name_H-M   'P 1'
#
loop_
_entity.id
_entity.type
_entity.pdbx_description
1 polymer ?
#
loop_
_entity_poly.entity_id
_entity_poly.type
_entity_poly.pdbx_seq_one_letter_code
_entity_poly.pdbx_strand_id
1 'polypeptide(L)'
;MYLIDGELRAQLTADDALAALRARLADTLAAEPDVEAVLSCAERFADALARAGGHPLLDEAGRLALARFCRREALQAKLERELGERPFSLRRHDYREARFEAWRPLGLVLHITPSNAALLPFMAALEGLLAGNVNWLRPSASDQGLSARLLAEFLRHDHGGRLARRVAVLPIASDRLAPLLAEADAVSAWGGDAALAAIRAQLPPGCRWIDWGHRVSFAYLDPAAGDAQLNALADDVCRHDQQACSSPQCLLVDCDDAETLRGVAARMAAALARRAPQWPALRPDLQEAAEISSQMAFLRLDQAFAGLDGEVLDGEGWRLAWNARHELAPSPLFRTLQLRPAPRAELSAILRPWRTRLQSCGLIAPAARLPELSRALLAAGVSRVAPAGRMHDGYDGEPHDGVYALQRLSRRVSATLDAAALPGHAQLDAPPAEPEGLAALPVMDKADFQRQGANAKAQLFFRSGGSSGAPKLAGFSYRDYHRQMRAAADGLFAAGLDPAADRVMNLLYGGKLYGGMLSFFTILDHMGVAQYPMGGPSDDDFSEIARFIVEQNINTLVGMPGTLHRLFECENKLLRGYGGVRKVFFGGEHISDGQRAYIGSFGVELIRSALYGSVDAGPLGHGCPGSADGEFHLLAETQWLEVLEQDSDRPAAAGEIGRLVFTSREREAQRVRRYDLGDLGRWLPGRCACGLATPRFQLTGRHGALLRVGTIFVNPGELSRQIGLPLQWLVDQADSGCDRIRLLADGEPNRIRAQLLQDPMLSEVVGGGLLKLEISPTPAAEFRRHPHSGKTPLVLDLRR
;
A
#
# COMPACT_ATOMS: atom_id res chain seq x y z
N MET A 1 -13.83 -35.28 1.01
CA MET A 1 -13.02 -34.80 2.15
C MET A 1 -13.43 -33.36 2.45
N TYR A 2 -13.94 -33.10 3.65
CA TYR A 2 -14.34 -31.76 4.08
C TYR A 2 -13.14 -31.03 4.72
N LEU A 3 -13.12 -29.69 4.62
CA LEU A 3 -12.26 -28.83 5.42
C LEU A 3 -13.15 -27.90 6.23
N ILE A 4 -13.06 -27.95 7.56
CA ILE A 4 -13.81 -27.10 8.48
C ILE A 4 -12.88 -26.74 9.64
N ASP A 5 -12.75 -25.45 9.96
CA ASP A 5 -11.88 -24.97 11.05
C ASP A 5 -10.40 -25.34 10.89
N GLY A 6 -9.92 -25.39 9.65
CA GLY A 6 -8.56 -25.78 9.34
C GLY A 6 -8.31 -27.29 9.44
N GLU A 7 -9.31 -28.09 9.81
CA GLU A 7 -9.20 -29.54 9.98
C GLU A 7 -9.84 -30.31 8.82
N LEU A 8 -9.13 -31.34 8.36
CA LEU A 8 -9.64 -32.28 7.36
C LEU A 8 -10.57 -33.31 8.02
N ARG A 9 -11.81 -33.41 7.53
CA ARG A 9 -12.83 -34.33 8.06
C ARG A 9 -13.30 -35.27 6.96
N ALA A 10 -12.97 -36.56 7.10
CA ALA A 10 -13.31 -37.60 6.12
C ALA A 10 -14.70 -38.24 6.37
N GLN A 11 -15.16 -38.27 7.62
CA GLN A 11 -16.37 -39.01 8.04
C GLN A 11 -17.58 -38.12 8.34
N LEU A 12 -17.57 -36.86 7.88
CA LEU A 12 -18.65 -35.91 8.15
C LEU A 12 -19.74 -36.01 7.08
N THR A 13 -21.02 -36.00 7.48
CA THR A 13 -22.12 -35.88 6.52
C THR A 13 -22.25 -34.44 6.03
N ALA A 14 -22.89 -34.23 4.87
CA ALA A 14 -23.11 -32.88 4.34
C ALA A 14 -23.99 -32.03 5.28
N ASP A 15 -24.98 -32.67 5.94
CA ASP A 15 -25.92 -31.99 6.82
C ASP A 15 -25.26 -31.58 8.15
N ASP A 16 -24.43 -32.45 8.73
CA ASP A 16 -23.65 -32.12 9.94
C ASP A 16 -22.63 -31.01 9.67
N ALA A 17 -21.97 -31.05 8.50
CA ALA A 17 -21.05 -30.01 8.06
C ALA A 17 -21.74 -28.64 7.97
N LEU A 18 -22.90 -28.60 7.32
CA LEU A 18 -23.65 -27.37 7.14
C LEU A 18 -24.23 -26.85 8.46
N ALA A 19 -24.72 -27.73 9.33
CA ALA A 19 -25.21 -27.37 10.66
C ALA A 19 -24.10 -26.71 11.51
N ALA A 20 -22.89 -27.28 11.51
CA ALA A 20 -21.75 -26.72 12.22
C ALA A 20 -21.32 -25.36 11.68
N LEU A 21 -21.37 -25.15 10.37
CA LEU A 21 -21.04 -23.86 9.75
C LEU A 21 -22.11 -22.80 10.02
N ARG A 22 -23.40 -23.17 9.96
CA ARG A 22 -24.52 -22.26 10.26
C ARG A 22 -24.49 -21.75 11.70
N ALA A 23 -24.21 -22.64 12.66
CA ALA A 23 -24.21 -22.31 14.08
C ALA A 23 -23.25 -21.16 14.46
N ARG A 24 -22.22 -20.90 13.65
CA ARG A 24 -21.17 -19.90 13.90
C ARG A 24 -21.05 -18.82 12.83
N LEU A 25 -21.92 -18.86 11.81
CA LEU A 25 -21.80 -17.97 10.65
C LEU A 25 -21.96 -16.50 11.05
N ALA A 26 -22.94 -16.19 11.90
CA ALA A 26 -23.18 -14.84 12.39
C ALA A 26 -21.95 -14.25 13.12
N ASP A 27 -21.34 -15.01 14.03
CA ASP A 27 -20.13 -14.58 14.75
C ASP A 27 -18.94 -14.37 13.80
N THR A 28 -18.80 -15.25 12.79
CA THR A 28 -17.72 -15.16 11.81
C THR A 28 -17.88 -13.93 10.89
N LEU A 29 -19.13 -13.59 10.53
CA LEU A 29 -19.46 -12.40 9.74
C LEU A 29 -19.28 -11.10 10.54
N ALA A 30 -19.53 -11.12 11.86
CA ALA A 30 -19.37 -9.97 12.74
C ALA A 30 -17.90 -9.63 13.02
N ALA A 31 -16.99 -10.61 12.92
CA ALA A 31 -15.56 -10.37 13.09
C ALA A 31 -14.99 -9.50 11.95
N GLU A 32 -14.15 -8.52 12.29
CA GLU A 32 -13.53 -7.66 11.29
C GLU A 32 -12.54 -8.44 10.39
N PRO A 33 -12.45 -8.10 9.09
CA PRO A 33 -11.42 -8.63 8.22
C PRO A 33 -10.01 -8.21 8.68
N ASP A 34 -9.09 -9.17 8.78
CA ASP A 34 -7.68 -8.90 9.06
C ASP A 34 -6.84 -9.24 7.82
N VAL A 35 -6.66 -8.24 6.95
CA VAL A 35 -5.82 -8.34 5.75
C VAL A 35 -4.38 -8.68 6.10
N GLU A 36 -3.86 -8.15 7.22
CA GLU A 36 -2.49 -8.37 7.63
C GLU A 36 -2.25 -9.83 8.00
N ALA A 37 -3.22 -10.48 8.66
CA ALA A 37 -3.20 -11.92 8.89
C ALA A 37 -3.16 -12.72 7.57
N VAL A 38 -3.96 -12.32 6.58
CA VAL A 38 -3.97 -12.99 5.25
C VAL A 38 -2.61 -12.83 4.56
N LEU A 39 -2.07 -11.62 4.50
CA LEU A 39 -0.78 -11.33 3.88
C LEU A 39 0.36 -12.08 4.57
N SER A 40 0.40 -12.05 5.90
CA SER A 40 1.42 -12.74 6.68
C SER A 40 1.32 -14.27 6.56
N CYS A 41 0.11 -14.84 6.55
CA CYS A 41 -0.10 -16.27 6.34
C CYS A 41 0.36 -16.69 4.95
N ALA A 42 -0.02 -15.93 3.92
CA ALA A 42 0.38 -16.18 2.54
C ALA A 42 1.88 -16.08 2.32
N GLU A 43 2.55 -15.08 2.92
CA GLU A 43 4.01 -14.94 2.85
C GLU A 43 4.72 -16.17 3.46
N ARG A 44 4.30 -16.60 4.66
CA ARG A 44 4.86 -17.80 5.30
C ARG A 44 4.67 -19.06 4.46
N PHE A 45 3.49 -19.22 3.85
CA PHE A 45 3.19 -20.34 2.97
C PHE A 45 4.02 -20.27 1.67
N ALA A 46 4.16 -19.10 1.05
CA ALA A 46 5.00 -18.89 -0.12
C ALA A 46 6.47 -19.23 0.15
N ASP A 47 6.99 -18.83 1.32
CA ASP A 47 8.35 -19.17 1.74
C ASP A 47 8.53 -20.66 2.02
N ALA A 48 7.51 -21.35 2.52
CA ALA A 48 7.53 -22.80 2.68
C ALA A 48 7.57 -23.51 1.32
N LEU A 49 6.71 -23.12 0.39
CA LEU A 49 6.68 -23.65 -0.98
C LEU A 49 8.00 -23.41 -1.71
N ALA A 50 8.61 -22.23 -1.55
CA ALA A 50 9.87 -21.87 -2.21
C ALA A 50 11.07 -22.68 -1.68
N ARG A 51 11.09 -22.98 -0.36
CA ARG A 51 12.17 -23.76 0.27
C ARG A 51 12.07 -25.27 0.01
N ALA A 52 10.88 -25.78 -0.32
CA ALA A 52 10.67 -27.19 -0.58
C ALA A 52 11.28 -27.61 -1.93
N GLY A 53 12.09 -28.69 -1.96
CA GLY A 53 12.63 -29.29 -3.19
C GLY A 53 11.59 -30.04 -4.04
N GLY A 54 10.38 -30.24 -3.50
CA GLY A 54 9.23 -30.89 -4.11
C GLY A 54 8.01 -30.78 -3.19
N HIS A 55 6.81 -31.10 -3.67
CA HIS A 55 5.57 -30.97 -2.89
C HIS A 55 4.68 -32.20 -3.03
N PRO A 56 4.07 -32.72 -1.95
CA PRO A 56 3.26 -33.95 -2.02
C PRO A 56 1.95 -33.80 -2.79
N LEU A 57 1.45 -32.57 -2.95
CA LEU A 57 0.17 -32.26 -3.61
C LEU A 57 0.31 -31.55 -4.96
N LEU A 58 1.50 -31.04 -5.29
CA LEU A 58 1.71 -30.13 -6.42
C LEU A 58 2.90 -30.59 -7.24
N ASP A 59 2.78 -30.48 -8.57
CA ASP A 59 3.93 -30.54 -9.45
C ASP A 59 4.79 -29.27 -9.32
N GLU A 60 5.95 -29.26 -9.98
CA GLU A 60 6.88 -28.13 -9.89
C GLU A 60 6.25 -26.82 -10.41
N ALA A 61 5.53 -26.89 -11.52
CA ALA A 61 4.87 -25.73 -12.12
C ALA A 61 3.79 -25.15 -11.19
N GLY A 62 2.93 -25.99 -10.61
CA GLY A 62 1.89 -25.59 -9.67
C GLY A 62 2.46 -25.04 -8.36
N ARG A 63 3.53 -25.65 -7.84
CA ARG A 63 4.25 -25.15 -6.65
C ARG A 63 4.81 -23.74 -6.89
N LEU A 64 5.51 -23.52 -8.01
CA LEU A 64 6.07 -22.22 -8.35
C LEU A 64 4.98 -21.17 -8.59
N ALA A 65 3.89 -21.55 -9.25
CA ALA A 65 2.75 -20.68 -9.49
C ALA A 65 2.10 -20.20 -8.18
N LEU A 66 1.84 -21.10 -7.24
CA LEU A 66 1.30 -20.73 -5.92
C LEU A 66 2.29 -19.96 -5.07
N ALA A 67 3.59 -20.33 -5.09
CA ALA A 67 4.61 -19.60 -4.36
C ALA A 67 4.69 -18.14 -4.83
N ARG A 68 4.53 -17.88 -6.13
CA ARG A 68 4.47 -16.52 -6.69
C ARG A 68 3.16 -15.82 -6.31
N PHE A 69 2.02 -16.49 -6.46
CA PHE A 69 0.70 -15.91 -6.16
C PHE A 69 0.54 -15.51 -4.69
N CYS A 70 1.08 -16.30 -3.77
CA CYS A 70 1.02 -16.05 -2.33
C CYS A 70 2.06 -15.04 -1.83
N ARG A 71 2.89 -14.45 -2.70
CA ARG A 71 3.84 -13.41 -2.27
C ARG A 71 3.08 -12.21 -1.72
N ARG A 72 3.55 -11.71 -0.58
CA ARG A 72 3.00 -10.52 0.07
C ARG A 72 2.92 -9.35 -0.91
N GLU A 73 4.00 -9.08 -1.63
CA GLU A 73 4.06 -7.99 -2.61
C GLU A 73 3.01 -8.13 -3.70
N ALA A 74 2.80 -9.34 -4.23
CA ALA A 74 1.83 -9.60 -5.29
C ALA A 74 0.38 -9.40 -4.79
N LEU A 75 0.06 -9.94 -3.61
CA LEU A 75 -1.27 -9.78 -2.99
C LEU A 75 -1.55 -8.33 -2.58
N GLN A 76 -0.53 -7.63 -2.09
CA GLN A 76 -0.62 -6.24 -1.69
C GLN A 76 -0.78 -5.33 -2.91
N ALA A 77 -0.01 -5.54 -3.98
CA ALA A 77 -0.18 -4.83 -5.24
C ALA A 77 -1.57 -5.05 -5.84
N LYS A 78 -2.09 -6.29 -5.76
CA LYS A 78 -3.44 -6.62 -6.18
C LYS A 78 -4.49 -5.87 -5.35
N LEU A 79 -4.39 -5.90 -4.02
CA LEU A 79 -5.31 -5.17 -3.13
C LEU A 79 -5.34 -3.67 -3.46
N GLU A 80 -4.16 -3.06 -3.62
CA GLU A 80 -4.03 -1.62 -3.89
C GLU A 80 -4.59 -1.24 -5.25
N ARG A 81 -4.30 -2.03 -6.28
CA ARG A 81 -4.76 -1.75 -7.64
C ARG A 81 -6.26 -1.97 -7.81
N GLU A 82 -6.80 -2.98 -7.13
CA GLU A 82 -8.21 -3.33 -7.27
C GLU A 82 -9.12 -2.53 -6.34
N LEU A 83 -8.71 -2.26 -5.09
CA LEU A 83 -9.55 -1.61 -4.08
C LEU A 83 -8.99 -0.27 -3.55
N GLY A 84 -7.71 0.04 -3.77
CA GLY A 84 -7.01 1.22 -3.22
C GLY A 84 -6.11 0.88 -2.02
N GLU A 85 -5.32 1.85 -1.55
CA GLU A 85 -4.25 1.62 -0.55
C GLU A 85 -4.73 1.14 0.84
N ARG A 86 -5.89 1.63 1.28
CA ARG A 86 -6.51 1.29 2.58
C ARG A 86 -8.01 1.07 2.38
N PRO A 87 -8.39 0.00 1.68
CA PRO A 87 -9.73 -0.13 1.14
C PRO A 87 -10.78 -0.32 2.24
N PHE A 88 -10.39 -0.92 3.37
CA PHE A 88 -11.28 -1.19 4.49
C PHE A 88 -11.36 -0.05 5.52
N SER A 89 -10.58 1.03 5.34
CA SER A 89 -10.65 2.20 6.21
C SER A 89 -11.90 3.02 5.92
N LEU A 90 -12.77 3.22 6.91
CA LEU A 90 -13.98 4.04 6.79
C LEU A 90 -13.60 5.51 6.96
N ARG A 91 -13.25 6.13 5.83
CA ARG A 91 -12.59 7.44 5.81
C ARG A 91 -13.30 8.46 4.92
N ARG A 92 -13.07 9.73 5.22
CA ARG A 92 -13.49 10.83 4.36
C ARG A 92 -12.76 10.75 3.02
N HIS A 93 -13.49 10.83 1.92
CA HIS A 93 -12.91 11.07 0.60
C HIS A 93 -12.58 12.56 0.39
N ASP A 94 -13.27 13.44 1.13
CA ASP A 94 -13.04 14.88 1.18
C ASP A 94 -13.09 15.35 2.66
N TYR A 95 -12.02 15.98 3.15
CA TYR A 95 -11.96 16.45 4.55
C TYR A 95 -13.03 17.52 4.86
N ARG A 96 -13.50 18.25 3.85
CA ARG A 96 -14.51 19.30 3.97
C ARG A 96 -15.91 18.75 4.23
N GLU A 97 -16.12 17.45 3.98
CA GLU A 97 -17.41 16.80 4.14
C GLU A 97 -17.36 15.68 5.19
N ALA A 98 -18.36 15.60 6.07
CA ALA A 98 -18.49 14.51 7.05
C ALA A 98 -19.10 13.23 6.43
N ARG A 99 -18.58 12.84 5.26
CA ARG A 99 -19.01 11.67 4.49
C ARG A 99 -17.86 10.67 4.41
N PHE A 100 -18.09 9.50 4.99
CA PHE A 100 -17.11 8.43 5.07
C PHE A 100 -17.49 7.30 4.12
N GLU A 101 -16.50 6.71 3.47
CA GLU A 101 -16.71 5.59 2.57
C GLU A 101 -15.60 4.56 2.71
N ALA A 102 -15.96 3.30 2.48
CA ALA A 102 -15.02 2.18 2.46
C ALA A 102 -15.49 1.06 1.55
N TRP A 103 -14.59 0.12 1.27
CA TRP A 103 -14.93 -1.23 0.86
C TRP A 103 -15.26 -2.09 2.09
N ARG A 104 -16.20 -3.01 1.92
CA ARG A 104 -16.52 -4.08 2.87
C ARG A 104 -16.70 -5.40 2.13
N PRO A 105 -16.44 -6.55 2.80
CA PRO A 105 -16.77 -7.85 2.23
C PRO A 105 -18.27 -7.94 1.90
N LEU A 106 -18.60 -8.84 0.98
CA LEU A 106 -19.98 -9.20 0.70
C LEU A 106 -20.61 -9.97 1.86
N GLY A 107 -19.82 -10.83 2.52
CA GLY A 107 -20.27 -11.71 3.58
C GLY A 107 -19.82 -13.14 3.31
N LEU A 108 -20.77 -14.05 3.18
CA LEU A 108 -20.53 -15.44 2.76
C LEU A 108 -20.51 -15.55 1.23
N VAL A 109 -19.35 -15.91 0.69
CA VAL A 109 -19.15 -16.22 -0.72
C VAL A 109 -19.05 -17.73 -0.92
N LEU A 110 -19.96 -18.27 -1.71
CA LEU A 110 -19.90 -19.65 -2.19
C LEU A 110 -19.16 -19.69 -3.54
N HIS A 111 -18.03 -20.39 -3.57
CA HIS A 111 -17.22 -20.61 -4.77
C HIS A 111 -17.55 -21.98 -5.37
N ILE A 112 -17.98 -22.01 -6.63
CA ILE A 112 -18.27 -23.25 -7.39
C ILE A 112 -17.28 -23.34 -8.55
N THR A 113 -16.28 -24.20 -8.42
CA THR A 113 -15.09 -24.17 -9.29
C THR A 113 -15.11 -25.28 -10.35
N PRO A 114 -14.37 -25.12 -11.47
CA PRO A 114 -14.41 -26.04 -12.59
C PRO A 114 -13.53 -27.27 -12.36
N SER A 115 -13.53 -28.22 -13.30
CA SER A 115 -12.70 -29.45 -13.27
C SER A 115 -11.34 -29.30 -13.92
N ASN A 116 -11.15 -28.30 -14.79
CA ASN A 116 -9.98 -28.15 -15.66
C ASN A 116 -8.90 -27.21 -15.10
N ALA A 117 -9.07 -26.65 -13.90
CA ALA A 117 -8.12 -25.72 -13.29
C ALA A 117 -7.85 -26.08 -11.82
N ALA A 118 -6.81 -26.89 -11.58
CA ALA A 118 -6.54 -27.49 -10.27
C ALA A 118 -6.22 -26.47 -9.16
N LEU A 119 -5.56 -25.35 -9.47
CA LEU A 119 -5.14 -24.34 -8.48
C LEU A 119 -6.16 -23.23 -8.26
N LEU A 120 -7.10 -23.06 -9.18
CA LEU A 120 -8.11 -22.00 -9.13
C LEU A 120 -8.95 -22.01 -7.83
N PRO A 121 -9.37 -23.15 -7.28
CA PRO A 121 -10.16 -23.16 -6.05
C PRO A 121 -9.41 -22.57 -4.85
N PHE A 122 -8.10 -22.82 -4.75
CA PHE A 122 -7.25 -22.21 -3.74
C PHE A 122 -7.14 -20.69 -3.95
N MET A 123 -6.88 -20.25 -5.19
CA MET A 123 -6.73 -18.83 -5.53
C MET A 123 -8.02 -18.05 -5.23
N ALA A 124 -9.18 -18.61 -5.60
CA ALA A 124 -10.49 -18.00 -5.33
C ALA A 124 -10.76 -17.84 -3.82
N ALA A 125 -10.42 -18.84 -3.02
CA ALA A 125 -10.55 -18.75 -1.56
C ALA A 125 -9.61 -17.69 -0.97
N LEU A 126 -8.36 -17.60 -1.46
CA LEU A 126 -7.39 -16.60 -0.98
C LEU A 126 -7.80 -15.18 -1.37
N GLU A 127 -8.30 -14.96 -2.60
CA GLU A 127 -8.86 -13.66 -3.01
C GLU A 127 -10.10 -13.29 -2.18
N GLY A 128 -10.95 -14.28 -1.88
CA GLY A 128 -12.10 -14.09 -1.00
C GLY A 128 -11.70 -13.71 0.42
N LEU A 129 -10.66 -14.33 0.99
CA LEU A 129 -10.06 -13.94 2.28
C LEU A 129 -9.46 -12.54 2.23
N LEU A 130 -8.75 -12.19 1.15
CA LEU A 130 -8.15 -10.88 0.96
C LEU A 130 -9.20 -9.77 0.89
N ALA A 131 -10.37 -10.05 0.31
CA ALA A 131 -11.54 -9.19 0.33
C ALA A 131 -12.30 -9.19 1.67
N GLY A 132 -11.92 -10.06 2.62
CA GLY A 132 -12.50 -10.16 3.97
C GLY A 132 -13.72 -11.07 4.09
N ASN A 133 -14.04 -11.86 3.07
CA ASN A 133 -15.23 -12.72 3.05
C ASN A 133 -15.06 -14.01 3.86
N VAL A 134 -16.18 -14.61 4.21
CA VAL A 134 -16.27 -16.04 4.57
C VAL A 134 -16.40 -16.83 3.27
N ASN A 135 -15.63 -17.89 3.11
CA ASN A 135 -15.50 -18.62 1.86
C ASN A 135 -15.93 -20.06 2.05
N TRP A 136 -17.03 -20.45 1.40
CA TRP A 136 -17.39 -21.84 1.21
C TRP A 136 -16.99 -22.24 -0.20
N LEU A 137 -16.23 -23.32 -0.33
CA LEU A 137 -15.73 -23.81 -1.60
C LEU A 137 -16.38 -25.15 -1.92
N ARG A 138 -17.06 -25.22 -3.06
CA ARG A 138 -17.54 -26.45 -3.65
C ARG A 138 -16.64 -26.78 -4.85
N PRO A 139 -15.68 -27.70 -4.69
CA PRO A 139 -14.84 -28.14 -5.79
C PRO A 139 -15.61 -29.07 -6.74
N SER A 140 -15.07 -29.27 -7.94
CA SER A 140 -15.56 -30.29 -8.87
C SER A 140 -15.29 -31.70 -8.34
N ALA A 141 -16.02 -32.70 -8.83
CA ALA A 141 -15.82 -34.08 -8.41
C ALA A 141 -14.41 -34.63 -8.75
N SER A 142 -13.77 -34.08 -9.79
CA SER A 142 -12.41 -34.45 -10.20
C SER A 142 -11.32 -33.87 -9.29
N ASP A 143 -11.63 -32.95 -8.37
CA ASP A 143 -10.66 -32.39 -7.42
C ASP A 143 -10.07 -33.46 -6.48
N GLN A 144 -10.83 -34.53 -6.20
CA GLN A 144 -10.40 -35.64 -5.34
C GLN A 144 -9.79 -35.18 -3.98
N GLY A 145 -10.27 -34.06 -3.43
CA GLY A 145 -9.84 -33.52 -2.15
C GLY A 145 -8.49 -32.79 -2.18
N LEU A 146 -7.98 -32.43 -3.36
CA LEU A 146 -6.79 -31.58 -3.51
C LEU A 146 -7.02 -30.22 -2.83
N SER A 147 -8.13 -29.55 -3.16
CA SER A 147 -8.44 -28.21 -2.63
C SER A 147 -8.50 -28.18 -1.10
N ALA A 148 -9.15 -29.18 -0.49
CA ALA A 148 -9.25 -29.29 0.96
C ALA A 148 -7.88 -29.45 1.62
N ARG A 149 -7.03 -30.34 1.09
CA ARG A 149 -5.68 -30.60 1.63
C ARG A 149 -4.76 -29.39 1.48
N LEU A 150 -4.81 -28.72 0.34
CA LEU A 150 -3.98 -27.54 0.06
C LEU A 150 -4.37 -26.35 0.94
N LEU A 151 -5.67 -26.08 1.11
CA LEU A 151 -6.14 -25.02 2.01
C LEU A 151 -5.86 -25.37 3.48
N ALA A 152 -5.96 -26.63 3.89
CA ALA A 152 -5.55 -27.05 5.22
C ALA A 152 -4.06 -26.78 5.47
N GLU A 153 -3.19 -27.10 4.51
CA GLU A 153 -1.75 -26.82 4.58
C GLU A 153 -1.46 -25.32 4.71
N PHE A 154 -2.10 -24.49 3.87
CA PHE A 154 -2.01 -23.03 3.98
C PHE A 154 -2.42 -22.53 5.36
N LEU A 155 -3.54 -23.02 5.90
CA LEU A 155 -4.03 -22.61 7.22
C LEU A 155 -3.12 -23.04 8.38
N ARG A 156 -2.21 -23.99 8.20
CA ARG A 156 -1.17 -24.29 9.23
C ARG A 156 -0.20 -23.14 9.43
N HIS A 157 -0.12 -22.22 8.47
CA HIS A 157 0.67 -21.00 8.58
C HIS A 157 -0.12 -19.84 9.22
N ASP A 158 -1.39 -20.02 9.60
CA ASP A 158 -2.19 -19.03 10.33
C ASP A 158 -1.91 -19.11 11.84
N HIS A 159 -0.77 -18.56 12.26
CA HIS A 159 -0.36 -18.58 13.68
C HIS A 159 -1.31 -17.81 14.60
N GLY A 160 -2.08 -16.85 14.07
CA GLY A 160 -3.08 -16.10 14.81
C GLY A 160 -4.43 -16.79 14.94
N GLY A 161 -4.67 -17.88 14.20
CA GLY A 161 -5.93 -18.63 14.20
C GLY A 161 -7.16 -17.84 13.72
N ARG A 162 -6.95 -16.77 12.94
CA ARG A 162 -8.00 -15.82 12.53
C ARG A 162 -8.67 -16.19 11.20
N LEU A 163 -8.01 -17.01 10.37
CA LEU A 163 -8.43 -17.33 9.00
C LEU A 163 -9.18 -18.66 8.90
N ALA A 164 -8.84 -19.64 9.73
CA ALA A 164 -9.39 -21.00 9.64
C ALA A 164 -10.92 -21.06 9.70
N ARG A 165 -11.55 -20.15 10.47
CA ARG A 165 -13.00 -20.06 10.59
C ARG A 165 -13.69 -19.50 9.35
N ARG A 166 -12.95 -18.82 8.48
CA ARG A 166 -13.44 -18.14 7.27
C ARG A 166 -13.31 -18.99 6.01
N VAL A 167 -12.82 -20.23 6.11
CA VAL A 167 -12.66 -21.13 4.96
C VAL A 167 -13.30 -22.48 5.26
N ALA A 168 -14.16 -22.94 4.36
CA ALA A 168 -14.68 -24.30 4.38
C ALA A 168 -14.65 -24.92 2.97
N VAL A 169 -14.32 -26.21 2.89
CA VAL A 169 -14.41 -26.98 1.63
C VAL A 169 -15.49 -28.05 1.78
N LEU A 170 -16.50 -27.95 0.91
CA LEU A 170 -17.73 -28.72 0.93
C LEU A 170 -17.88 -29.45 -0.40
N PRO A 171 -17.35 -30.69 -0.54
CA PRO A 171 -17.45 -31.48 -1.78
C PRO A 171 -18.85 -32.08 -1.96
N ILE A 172 -19.85 -31.21 -2.01
CA ILE A 172 -21.27 -31.57 -2.12
C ILE A 172 -21.65 -31.75 -3.60
N ALA A 173 -22.51 -32.73 -3.87
CA ALA A 173 -22.99 -33.04 -5.21
C ALA A 173 -23.83 -31.89 -5.80
N SER A 174 -23.80 -31.74 -7.13
CA SER A 174 -24.42 -30.59 -7.82
C SER A 174 -25.95 -30.53 -7.68
N ASP A 175 -26.60 -31.66 -7.43
CA ASP A 175 -28.04 -31.78 -7.16
C ASP A 175 -28.44 -31.32 -5.75
N ARG A 176 -27.46 -31.15 -4.86
CA ARG A 176 -27.62 -30.71 -3.47
C ARG A 176 -27.07 -29.31 -3.21
N LEU A 177 -27.08 -28.43 -4.21
CA LEU A 177 -26.57 -27.06 -4.07
C LEU A 177 -27.50 -26.13 -3.27
N ALA A 178 -28.82 -26.34 -3.33
CA ALA A 178 -29.81 -25.43 -2.75
C ALA A 178 -29.55 -25.04 -1.27
N PRO A 179 -29.17 -25.96 -0.35
CA PRO A 179 -28.86 -25.60 1.03
C PRO A 179 -27.65 -24.67 1.19
N LEU A 180 -26.67 -24.71 0.26
CA LEU A 180 -25.52 -23.81 0.29
C LEU A 180 -25.89 -22.45 -0.30
N LEU A 181 -26.63 -22.46 -1.42
CA LEU A 181 -27.08 -21.25 -2.10
C LEU A 181 -27.98 -20.39 -1.19
N ALA A 182 -28.80 -21.03 -0.35
CA ALA A 182 -29.69 -20.36 0.59
C ALA A 182 -28.97 -19.49 1.65
N GLU A 183 -27.71 -19.81 1.98
CA GLU A 183 -26.92 -19.06 2.98
C GLU A 183 -26.04 -17.98 2.34
N ALA A 184 -25.76 -18.09 1.04
CA ALA A 184 -24.74 -17.31 0.38
C ALA A 184 -25.20 -15.87 0.07
N ASP A 185 -24.43 -14.89 0.54
CA ASP A 185 -24.58 -13.49 0.11
C ASP A 185 -24.12 -13.30 -1.34
N ALA A 186 -23.18 -14.14 -1.79
CA ALA A 186 -22.70 -14.16 -3.17
C ALA A 186 -22.29 -15.55 -3.64
N VAL A 187 -22.44 -15.81 -4.93
CA VAL A 187 -21.98 -17.05 -5.58
C VAL A 187 -21.00 -16.69 -6.69
N SER A 188 -19.76 -17.17 -6.55
CA SER A 188 -18.70 -17.08 -7.56
C SER A 188 -18.58 -18.42 -8.29
N ALA A 189 -18.95 -18.47 -9.56
CA ALA A 189 -19.06 -19.72 -10.30
C ALA A 189 -18.28 -19.71 -11.61
N TRP A 190 -17.61 -20.83 -11.90
CA TRP A 190 -16.89 -21.09 -13.13
C TRP A 190 -17.52 -22.26 -13.87
N GLY A 191 -17.61 -22.18 -15.20
CA GLY A 191 -18.10 -23.27 -16.01
C GLY A 191 -18.62 -22.83 -17.38
N GLY A 192 -19.12 -23.80 -18.15
CA GLY A 192 -19.80 -23.54 -19.41
C GLY A 192 -21.18 -22.89 -19.20
N ASP A 193 -21.72 -22.29 -20.26
CA ASP A 193 -22.94 -21.49 -20.22
C ASP A 193 -24.14 -22.25 -19.61
N ALA A 194 -24.32 -23.52 -19.97
CA ALA A 194 -25.41 -24.34 -19.44
C ALA A 194 -25.30 -24.57 -17.92
N ALA A 195 -24.09 -24.82 -17.42
CA ALA A 195 -23.84 -25.02 -15.99
C ALA A 195 -24.07 -23.72 -15.22
N LEU A 196 -23.56 -22.60 -15.73
CA LEU A 196 -23.75 -21.28 -15.13
C LEU A 196 -25.23 -20.87 -15.11
N ALA A 197 -25.97 -21.13 -16.18
CA ALA A 197 -27.42 -20.87 -16.24
C ALA A 197 -28.19 -21.72 -15.21
N ALA A 198 -27.84 -23.01 -15.08
CA ALA A 198 -28.48 -23.91 -14.12
C ALA A 198 -28.24 -23.52 -12.66
N ILE A 199 -27.04 -23.04 -12.33
CA ILE A 199 -26.72 -22.51 -10.99
C ILE A 199 -27.48 -21.20 -10.76
N ARG A 200 -27.43 -20.28 -11.73
CA ARG A 200 -28.07 -18.96 -11.63
C ARG A 200 -29.58 -19.06 -11.40
N ALA A 201 -30.24 -20.05 -12.01
CA ALA A 201 -31.68 -20.28 -11.84
C ALA A 201 -32.09 -20.68 -10.41
N GLN A 202 -31.16 -21.14 -9.58
CA GLN A 202 -31.40 -21.57 -8.21
C GLN A 202 -31.05 -20.49 -7.16
N LEU A 203 -30.54 -19.33 -7.58
CA LEU A 203 -30.09 -18.30 -6.65
C LEU A 203 -31.26 -17.64 -5.91
N PRO A 204 -31.14 -17.42 -4.59
CA PRO A 204 -32.12 -16.64 -3.86
C PRO A 204 -32.07 -15.16 -4.28
N PRO A 205 -33.20 -14.43 -4.19
CA PRO A 205 -33.22 -12.99 -4.42
C PRO A 205 -32.20 -12.25 -3.54
N GLY A 206 -31.51 -11.26 -4.11
CA GLY A 206 -30.50 -10.47 -3.41
C GLY A 206 -29.10 -11.10 -3.37
N CYS A 207 -28.96 -12.40 -3.65
CA CYS A 207 -27.65 -13.04 -3.77
C CYS A 207 -26.88 -12.51 -4.97
N ARG A 208 -25.62 -12.08 -4.76
CA ARG A 208 -24.79 -11.54 -5.82
C ARG A 208 -24.24 -12.65 -6.71
N TRP A 209 -24.57 -12.58 -7.99
CA TRP A 209 -24.04 -13.50 -9.00
C TRP A 209 -22.70 -13.02 -9.57
N ILE A 210 -21.67 -13.86 -9.48
CA ILE A 210 -20.32 -13.59 -9.97
C ILE A 210 -19.92 -14.76 -10.89
N ASP A 211 -20.22 -14.65 -12.18
CA ASP A 211 -19.83 -15.66 -13.16
C ASP A 211 -18.44 -15.42 -13.74
N TRP A 212 -17.80 -16.54 -14.06
CA TRP A 212 -16.54 -16.64 -14.79
C TRP A 212 -16.74 -17.66 -15.92
N GLY A 213 -17.45 -17.21 -16.95
CA GLY A 213 -17.85 -18.03 -18.10
C GLY A 213 -16.74 -18.28 -19.12
N HIS A 214 -17.11 -19.00 -20.17
CA HIS A 214 -16.20 -19.31 -21.26
C HIS A 214 -15.74 -18.04 -21.99
N ARG A 215 -14.43 -17.96 -22.25
CA ARG A 215 -13.76 -16.83 -22.90
C ARG A 215 -13.11 -17.24 -24.21
N VAL A 216 -13.09 -16.32 -25.16
CA VAL A 216 -12.46 -16.48 -26.46
C VAL A 216 -11.32 -15.49 -26.59
N SER A 217 -10.15 -16.01 -26.89
CA SER A 217 -8.96 -15.23 -27.23
C SER A 217 -8.55 -15.54 -28.66
N PHE A 218 -7.97 -14.55 -29.34
CA PHE A 218 -7.58 -14.64 -30.75
C PHE A 218 -6.32 -13.79 -31.00
N ALA A 219 -5.76 -13.86 -32.19
CA ALA A 219 -4.71 -12.96 -32.63
C ALA A 219 -5.18 -12.14 -33.82
N TYR A 220 -4.73 -10.89 -33.91
CA TYR A 220 -4.99 -9.98 -35.02
C TYR A 220 -3.66 -9.61 -35.67
N LEU A 221 -3.54 -9.86 -36.97
CA LEU A 221 -2.29 -9.76 -37.72
C LEU A 221 -2.40 -8.80 -38.89
N ASP A 222 -1.49 -7.83 -38.91
CA ASP A 222 -1.14 -7.08 -40.11
C ASP A 222 -0.33 -7.98 -41.07
N PRO A 223 -0.74 -8.13 -42.34
CA PRO A 223 -0.03 -8.98 -43.31
C PRO A 223 1.46 -8.67 -43.48
N ALA A 224 1.89 -7.45 -43.18
CA ALA A 224 3.30 -7.04 -43.22
C ALA A 224 4.14 -7.62 -42.05
N ALA A 225 3.53 -8.39 -41.14
CA ALA A 225 4.20 -9.04 -40.04
C ALA A 225 5.29 -10.03 -40.50
N GLY A 226 6.38 -10.12 -39.73
CA GLY A 226 7.47 -11.06 -39.97
C GLY A 226 7.24 -12.45 -39.38
N ASP A 227 8.10 -13.41 -39.75
CA ASP A 227 8.01 -14.80 -39.30
C ASP A 227 8.31 -14.99 -37.80
N ALA A 228 9.09 -14.08 -37.21
CA ALA A 228 9.39 -14.12 -35.77
C ALA A 228 8.11 -13.98 -34.93
N GLN A 229 7.20 -13.09 -35.31
CA GLN A 229 5.92 -12.91 -34.62
C GLN A 229 4.98 -14.10 -34.81
N LEU A 230 5.01 -14.75 -35.99
CA LEU A 230 4.25 -16.00 -36.23
C LEU A 230 4.78 -17.17 -35.40
N ASN A 231 6.10 -17.28 -35.22
CA ASN A 231 6.69 -18.26 -34.29
C ASN A 231 6.24 -18.01 -32.85
N ALA A 232 6.22 -16.74 -32.42
CA ALA A 232 5.73 -16.38 -31.09
C ALA A 232 4.24 -16.70 -30.91
N LEU A 233 3.40 -16.47 -31.92
CA LEU A 233 2.00 -16.88 -31.91
C LEU A 233 1.83 -18.40 -31.86
N ALA A 234 2.67 -19.15 -32.59
CA ALA A 234 2.66 -20.61 -32.55
C ALA A 234 2.99 -21.14 -31.14
N ASP A 235 3.87 -20.46 -30.40
CA ASP A 235 4.13 -20.79 -28.99
C ASP A 235 2.90 -20.58 -28.10
N ASP A 236 2.16 -19.48 -28.27
CA ASP A 236 0.90 -19.24 -27.53
C ASP A 236 -0.17 -20.30 -27.87
N VAL A 237 -0.23 -20.79 -29.11
CA VAL A 237 -1.12 -21.91 -29.48
C VAL A 237 -0.70 -23.21 -28.79
N CYS A 238 0.62 -23.49 -28.70
CA CYS A 238 1.14 -24.78 -28.26
C CYS A 238 1.36 -24.91 -26.74
N ARG A 239 1.68 -23.82 -26.02
CA ARG A 239 2.11 -23.86 -24.61
C ARG A 239 1.12 -24.53 -23.65
N HIS A 240 -0.17 -24.43 -23.96
CA HIS A 240 -1.27 -25.02 -23.20
C HIS A 240 -2.27 -25.77 -24.09
N ASP A 241 -1.89 -26.12 -25.33
CA ASP A 241 -2.77 -26.77 -26.31
C ASP A 241 -4.14 -26.09 -26.46
N GLN A 242 -4.14 -24.76 -26.35
CA GLN A 242 -5.30 -23.88 -26.35
C GLN A 242 -6.27 -24.00 -25.17
N GLN A 243 -5.90 -24.69 -24.09
CA GLN A 243 -6.78 -24.90 -22.93
C GLN A 243 -6.88 -23.70 -22.00
N ALA A 244 -5.94 -22.75 -22.07
CA ALA A 244 -6.01 -21.53 -21.29
C ALA A 244 -7.02 -20.55 -21.90
N CYS A 245 -7.76 -19.80 -21.08
CA CYS A 245 -8.68 -18.76 -21.55
C CYS A 245 -8.00 -17.68 -22.41
N SER A 246 -6.70 -17.47 -22.20
CA SER A 246 -5.89 -16.54 -22.99
C SER A 246 -5.26 -17.13 -24.25
N SER A 247 -5.46 -18.42 -24.53
CA SER A 247 -4.90 -19.04 -25.74
C SER A 247 -5.62 -18.57 -27.01
N PRO A 248 -4.88 -18.22 -28.07
CA PRO A 248 -5.48 -17.83 -29.34
C PRO A 248 -6.15 -19.04 -30.00
N GLN A 249 -7.46 -18.92 -30.24
CA GLN A 249 -8.26 -19.91 -30.96
C GLN A 249 -8.33 -19.60 -32.47
N CYS A 250 -8.23 -18.32 -32.82
CA CYS A 250 -8.34 -17.82 -34.18
C CYS A 250 -7.23 -16.79 -34.49
N LEU A 251 -6.79 -16.75 -35.74
CA LEU A 251 -5.93 -15.71 -36.32
C LEU A 251 -6.75 -14.91 -37.34
N LEU A 252 -7.08 -13.67 -36.96
CA LEU A 252 -7.72 -12.69 -37.82
C LEU A 252 -6.65 -11.90 -38.57
N VAL A 253 -6.77 -11.79 -39.89
CA VAL A 253 -5.79 -11.10 -40.74
C VAL A 253 -6.41 -9.81 -41.28
N ASP A 254 -5.69 -8.68 -41.18
CA ASP A 254 -6.11 -7.36 -41.69
C ASP A 254 -6.04 -7.31 -43.24
N CYS A 255 -6.75 -8.21 -43.90
CA CYS A 255 -6.95 -8.28 -45.35
C CYS A 255 -8.21 -9.09 -45.67
N ASP A 256 -8.73 -8.92 -46.88
CA ASP A 256 -9.80 -9.71 -47.51
C ASP A 256 -9.29 -10.53 -48.72
N ASP A 257 -8.07 -10.26 -49.18
CA ASP A 257 -7.46 -10.95 -50.32
C ASP A 257 -7.09 -12.42 -50.02
N ALA A 258 -7.62 -13.34 -50.83
CA ALA A 258 -7.45 -14.77 -50.65
C ALA A 258 -6.00 -15.25 -50.86
N GLU A 259 -5.24 -14.61 -51.75
CA GLU A 259 -3.83 -14.96 -51.98
C GLU A 259 -2.98 -14.59 -50.76
N THR A 260 -3.21 -13.41 -50.19
CA THR A 260 -2.58 -12.97 -48.94
C THR A 260 -2.94 -13.90 -47.78
N LEU A 261 -4.21 -14.29 -47.62
CA LEU A 261 -4.64 -15.25 -46.61
C LEU A 261 -3.93 -16.60 -46.75
N ARG A 262 -3.84 -17.13 -47.98
CA ARG A 262 -3.12 -18.38 -48.26
C ARG A 262 -1.63 -18.26 -47.92
N GLY A 263 -1.01 -17.12 -48.24
CA GLY A 263 0.39 -16.83 -47.90
C GLY A 263 0.62 -16.79 -46.38
N VAL A 264 -0.25 -16.12 -45.62
CA VAL A 264 -0.19 -16.10 -44.16
C VAL A 264 -0.43 -17.49 -43.57
N ALA A 265 -1.40 -18.25 -44.11
CA ALA A 265 -1.69 -19.63 -43.68
C ALA A 265 -0.46 -20.53 -43.84
N ALA A 266 0.23 -20.47 -44.98
CA ALA A 266 1.44 -21.25 -45.23
C ALA A 266 2.58 -20.87 -44.26
N ARG A 267 2.78 -19.57 -44.01
CA ARG A 267 3.80 -19.09 -43.05
C ARG A 267 3.49 -19.49 -41.61
N MET A 268 2.21 -19.43 -41.22
CA MET A 268 1.75 -19.86 -39.90
C MET A 268 1.85 -21.38 -39.71
N ALA A 269 1.50 -22.16 -40.73
CA ALA A 269 1.69 -23.62 -40.74
C ALA A 269 3.18 -23.99 -40.57
N ALA A 270 4.07 -23.30 -41.27
CA ALA A 270 5.51 -23.47 -41.10
C ALA A 270 5.98 -23.10 -39.68
N ALA A 271 5.37 -22.07 -39.06
CA ALA A 271 5.64 -21.72 -37.67
C ALA A 271 5.16 -22.80 -36.70
N LEU A 272 3.93 -23.32 -36.85
CA LEU A 272 3.41 -24.42 -36.04
C LEU A 272 4.29 -25.67 -36.17
N ALA A 273 4.71 -26.05 -37.38
CA ALA A 273 5.61 -27.18 -37.59
C ALA A 273 6.95 -27.03 -36.86
N ARG A 274 7.51 -25.81 -36.80
CA ARG A 274 8.77 -25.54 -36.07
C ARG A 274 8.61 -25.54 -34.55
N ARG A 275 7.46 -25.07 -34.04
CA ARG A 275 7.27 -24.80 -32.61
C ARG A 275 6.53 -25.91 -31.87
N ALA A 276 5.57 -26.60 -32.50
CA ALA A 276 4.78 -27.65 -31.86
C ALA A 276 5.62 -28.77 -31.20
N PRO A 277 6.73 -29.27 -31.79
CA PRO A 277 7.57 -30.28 -31.13
C PRO A 277 8.27 -29.81 -29.86
N GLN A 278 8.33 -28.50 -29.61
CA GLN A 278 9.00 -27.91 -28.45
C GLN A 278 8.10 -27.88 -27.21
N TRP A 279 6.82 -28.22 -27.37
CA TRP A 279 5.80 -28.18 -26.32
C TRP A 279 5.15 -29.55 -26.12
N PRO A 280 4.93 -30.00 -24.87
CA PRO A 280 4.25 -31.26 -24.60
C PRO A 280 2.81 -31.22 -25.11
N ALA A 281 2.38 -32.27 -25.81
CA ALA A 281 1.03 -32.37 -26.36
C ALA A 281 0.07 -33.08 -25.40
N LEU A 282 -1.11 -32.49 -25.20
CA LEU A 282 -2.24 -33.08 -24.52
C LEU A 282 -2.96 -34.06 -25.46
N ARG A 283 -3.50 -35.13 -24.87
CA ARG A 283 -4.33 -36.08 -25.60
C ARG A 283 -5.80 -35.74 -25.35
N PRO A 284 -6.59 -35.46 -26.39
CA PRO A 284 -8.02 -35.27 -26.23
C PRO A 284 -8.67 -36.57 -25.76
N ASP A 285 -9.73 -36.46 -24.97
CA ASP A 285 -10.61 -37.58 -24.68
C ASP A 285 -11.47 -37.96 -25.92
N LEU A 286 -12.33 -38.97 -25.77
CA LEU A 286 -13.14 -39.45 -26.89
C LEU A 286 -14.10 -38.38 -27.43
N GLN A 287 -14.69 -37.56 -26.54
CA GLN A 287 -15.63 -36.51 -26.92
C GLN A 287 -14.91 -35.36 -27.62
N GLU A 288 -13.80 -34.90 -27.04
CA GLU A 288 -12.94 -33.86 -27.61
C GLU A 288 -12.37 -34.29 -28.97
N ALA A 289 -11.92 -35.55 -29.11
CA ALA A 289 -11.43 -36.08 -30.38
C ALA A 289 -12.52 -36.17 -31.45
N ALA A 290 -13.76 -36.50 -31.06
CA ALA A 290 -14.90 -36.51 -31.97
C ALA A 290 -15.29 -35.10 -32.42
N GLU A 291 -15.22 -34.11 -31.53
CA GLU A 291 -15.49 -32.70 -31.82
C GLU A 291 -14.47 -32.13 -32.82
N ILE A 292 -13.17 -32.34 -32.56
CA ILE A 292 -12.08 -31.96 -33.49
C ILE A 292 -12.33 -32.59 -34.86
N SER A 293 -12.56 -33.90 -34.91
CA SER A 293 -12.74 -34.64 -36.16
C SER A 293 -13.95 -34.16 -36.96
N SER A 294 -15.07 -33.91 -36.26
CA SER A 294 -16.31 -33.42 -36.86
C SER A 294 -16.12 -32.01 -37.43
N GLN A 295 -15.51 -31.11 -36.67
CA GLN A 295 -15.29 -29.73 -37.11
C GLN A 295 -14.33 -29.65 -38.31
N MET A 296 -13.26 -30.46 -38.33
CA MET A 296 -12.36 -30.52 -39.48
C MET A 296 -13.05 -31.11 -40.71
N ALA A 297 -13.95 -32.09 -40.55
CA ALA A 297 -14.74 -32.62 -41.66
C ALA A 297 -15.68 -31.55 -42.24
N PHE A 298 -16.38 -30.78 -41.40
CA PHE A 298 -17.24 -29.68 -41.88
C PHE A 298 -16.45 -28.61 -42.65
N LEU A 299 -15.26 -28.24 -42.18
CA LEU A 299 -14.43 -27.25 -42.90
C LEU A 299 -13.96 -27.76 -44.27
N ARG A 300 -13.64 -29.05 -44.40
CA ARG A 300 -13.33 -29.66 -45.70
C ARG A 300 -14.56 -29.74 -46.61
N LEU A 301 -15.75 -29.97 -46.05
CA LEU A 301 -17.01 -29.97 -46.81
C LEU A 301 -17.36 -28.58 -47.34
N ASP A 302 -17.18 -27.53 -46.53
CA ASP A 302 -17.41 -26.15 -46.95
C ASP A 302 -16.55 -25.79 -48.19
N GLN A 303 -15.29 -26.24 -48.21
CA GLN A 303 -14.40 -26.05 -49.38
C GLN A 303 -14.93 -26.79 -50.63
N ALA A 304 -15.37 -28.04 -50.48
CA ALA A 304 -15.77 -28.88 -51.60
C ALA A 304 -17.15 -28.52 -52.18
N PHE A 305 -18.09 -28.08 -51.33
CA PHE A 305 -19.50 -27.92 -51.72
C PHE A 305 -20.01 -26.48 -51.70
N ALA A 306 -19.44 -25.59 -50.90
CA ALA A 306 -19.89 -24.20 -50.81
C ALA A 306 -19.09 -23.24 -51.72
N GLY A 307 -18.07 -23.73 -52.43
CA GLY A 307 -17.23 -22.92 -53.32
C GLY A 307 -16.43 -21.84 -52.57
N LEU A 308 -16.18 -22.04 -51.28
CA LEU A 308 -15.43 -21.10 -50.45
C LEU A 308 -13.93 -21.34 -50.59
N ASP A 309 -13.17 -20.28 -50.88
CA ASP A 309 -11.72 -20.31 -50.79
C ASP A 309 -11.29 -20.66 -49.37
N GLY A 310 -10.46 -21.68 -49.25
CA GLY A 310 -9.97 -22.19 -47.97
C GLY A 310 -9.21 -23.50 -48.13
N GLU A 311 -8.55 -23.93 -47.06
CA GLU A 311 -7.81 -25.19 -46.98
C GLU A 311 -7.66 -25.62 -45.51
N VAL A 312 -7.61 -26.93 -45.29
CA VAL A 312 -7.19 -27.53 -44.02
C VAL A 312 -5.78 -28.08 -44.19
N LEU A 313 -4.84 -27.54 -43.42
CA LEU A 313 -3.44 -27.95 -43.35
C LEU A 313 -3.24 -28.78 -42.09
N ASP A 314 -2.85 -30.04 -42.26
CA ASP A 314 -2.54 -30.96 -41.18
C ASP A 314 -1.02 -31.11 -41.02
N GLY A 315 -0.55 -31.12 -39.77
CA GLY A 315 0.82 -31.49 -39.43
C GLY A 315 0.89 -32.42 -38.23
N GLU A 316 2.10 -32.80 -37.83
CA GLU A 316 2.30 -33.68 -36.68
C GLU A 316 1.89 -32.97 -35.37
N GLY A 317 0.70 -33.29 -34.88
CA GLY A 317 0.17 -32.75 -33.62
C GLY A 317 -0.42 -31.34 -33.69
N TRP A 318 -0.65 -30.77 -34.87
CA TRP A 318 -1.32 -29.48 -35.04
C TRP A 318 -2.15 -29.42 -36.32
N ARG A 319 -3.12 -28.50 -36.36
CA ARG A 319 -4.05 -28.29 -37.48
C ARG A 319 -4.22 -26.79 -37.72
N LEU A 320 -4.26 -26.37 -38.98
CA LEU A 320 -4.62 -25.01 -39.36
C LEU A 320 -5.70 -25.06 -40.44
N ALA A 321 -6.82 -24.39 -40.22
CA ALA A 321 -7.87 -24.28 -41.20
C ALA A 321 -8.13 -22.81 -41.54
N TRP A 322 -8.00 -22.44 -42.81
CA TRP A 322 -8.29 -21.08 -43.27
C TRP A 322 -9.46 -21.08 -44.25
N ASN A 323 -10.27 -20.01 -44.23
CA ASN A 323 -11.25 -19.72 -45.28
C ASN A 323 -11.58 -18.23 -45.32
N ALA A 324 -12.31 -17.81 -46.36
CA ALA A 324 -12.65 -16.40 -46.64
C ALA A 324 -13.88 -15.85 -45.88
N ARG A 325 -14.38 -16.50 -44.81
CA ARG A 325 -15.52 -15.96 -44.04
C ARG A 325 -15.10 -14.82 -43.12
N HIS A 326 -15.86 -13.72 -43.13
CA HIS A 326 -15.62 -12.55 -42.26
C HIS A 326 -16.25 -12.78 -40.88
N GLU A 327 -15.66 -13.67 -40.08
CA GLU A 327 -16.18 -14.06 -38.77
C GLU A 327 -15.04 -14.39 -37.79
N LEU A 328 -15.33 -14.29 -36.50
CA LEU A 328 -14.54 -14.98 -35.48
C LEU A 328 -15.19 -16.36 -35.22
N ALA A 329 -14.38 -17.42 -35.26
CA ALA A 329 -14.84 -18.80 -35.06
C ALA A 329 -14.11 -19.45 -33.87
N PRO A 330 -14.82 -20.23 -33.03
CA PRO A 330 -14.20 -20.93 -31.90
C PRO A 330 -13.40 -22.14 -32.39
N SER A 331 -12.28 -22.41 -31.74
CA SER A 331 -11.45 -23.58 -32.04
C SER A 331 -11.95 -24.81 -31.28
N PRO A 332 -11.85 -26.03 -31.84
CA PRO A 332 -12.00 -27.27 -31.06
C PRO A 332 -10.78 -27.56 -30.16
N LEU A 333 -9.89 -26.57 -29.99
CA LEU A 333 -8.68 -26.59 -29.18
C LEU A 333 -7.66 -27.62 -29.69
N PHE A 334 -6.72 -28.04 -28.84
CA PHE A 334 -5.71 -29.04 -29.14
C PHE A 334 -4.88 -28.70 -30.39
N ARG A 335 -4.32 -27.48 -30.39
CA ARG A 335 -3.47 -26.93 -31.46
C ARG A 335 -4.18 -26.88 -32.82
N THR A 336 -5.46 -26.55 -32.81
CA THR A 336 -6.28 -26.27 -34.00
C THR A 336 -6.45 -24.77 -34.14
N LEU A 337 -5.80 -24.16 -35.12
CA LEU A 337 -5.91 -22.72 -35.37
C LEU A 337 -6.85 -22.45 -36.56
N GLN A 338 -7.84 -21.59 -36.35
CA GLN A 338 -8.67 -21.09 -37.46
C GLN A 338 -8.14 -19.74 -37.96
N LEU A 339 -7.96 -19.58 -39.27
CA LEU A 339 -7.54 -18.32 -39.89
C LEU A 339 -8.69 -17.73 -40.70
N ARG A 340 -8.99 -16.44 -40.48
CA ARG A 340 -10.09 -15.71 -41.12
C ARG A 340 -9.67 -14.29 -41.55
N PRO A 341 -10.20 -13.75 -42.65
CA PRO A 341 -10.08 -12.33 -42.96
C PRO A 341 -10.82 -11.47 -41.93
N ALA A 342 -10.23 -10.35 -41.58
CA ALA A 342 -10.85 -9.30 -40.78
C ALA A 342 -10.27 -7.94 -41.16
N PRO A 343 -10.67 -7.37 -42.33
CA PRO A 343 -10.30 -6.02 -42.70
C PRO A 343 -10.63 -5.07 -41.55
N ARG A 344 -9.71 -4.15 -41.26
CA ARG A 344 -9.85 -3.24 -40.13
C ARG A 344 -11.19 -2.51 -40.05
N ALA A 345 -11.75 -2.12 -41.20
CA ALA A 345 -13.05 -1.43 -41.29
C ALA A 345 -14.22 -2.29 -40.75
N GLU A 346 -14.09 -3.61 -40.81
CA GLU A 346 -15.11 -4.58 -40.42
C GLU A 346 -14.84 -5.22 -39.06
N LEU A 347 -13.65 -5.02 -38.48
CA LEU A 347 -13.21 -5.64 -37.23
C LEU A 347 -14.26 -5.56 -36.11
N SER A 348 -14.88 -4.40 -35.91
CA SER A 348 -15.92 -4.23 -34.89
C SER A 348 -17.20 -5.02 -35.20
N ALA A 349 -17.58 -5.13 -36.48
CA ALA A 349 -18.74 -5.89 -36.90
C ALA A 349 -18.50 -7.40 -36.72
N ILE A 350 -17.32 -7.88 -37.10
CA ILE A 350 -16.88 -9.28 -36.96
C ILE A 350 -16.86 -9.71 -35.48
N LEU A 351 -16.37 -8.83 -34.60
CA LEU A 351 -16.23 -9.12 -33.17
C LEU A 351 -17.52 -8.90 -32.36
N ARG A 352 -18.49 -8.15 -32.89
CA ARG A 352 -19.73 -7.79 -32.17
C ARG A 352 -20.48 -8.99 -31.58
N PRO A 353 -20.67 -10.13 -32.27
CA PRO A 353 -21.37 -11.29 -31.70
C PRO A 353 -20.68 -11.88 -30.47
N TRP A 354 -19.37 -11.68 -30.35
CA TRP A 354 -18.53 -12.25 -29.31
C TRP A 354 -18.24 -11.28 -28.17
N ARG A 355 -18.74 -10.04 -28.24
CA ARG A 355 -18.35 -8.92 -27.37
C ARG A 355 -18.35 -9.25 -25.86
N THR A 356 -19.26 -10.10 -25.39
CA THR A 356 -19.35 -10.51 -23.97
C THR A 356 -18.40 -11.65 -23.57
N ARG A 357 -17.71 -12.25 -24.53
CA ARG A 357 -16.82 -13.42 -24.38
C ARG A 357 -15.36 -13.13 -24.73
N LEU A 358 -15.07 -12.00 -25.40
CA LEU A 358 -13.71 -11.65 -25.81
C LEU A 358 -12.81 -11.35 -24.60
N GLN A 359 -11.69 -12.06 -24.51
CA GLN A 359 -10.69 -11.83 -23.48
C GLN A 359 -9.43 -11.19 -24.05
N SER A 360 -8.50 -11.99 -24.57
CA SER A 360 -7.19 -11.52 -25.00
C SER A 360 -7.06 -11.48 -26.53
N CYS A 361 -6.46 -10.42 -27.05
CA CYS A 361 -6.01 -10.35 -28.44
C CYS A 361 -4.49 -10.28 -28.52
N GLY A 362 -3.87 -11.25 -29.19
CA GLY A 362 -2.48 -11.18 -29.62
C GLY A 362 -2.35 -10.23 -30.81
N LEU A 363 -1.85 -9.01 -30.61
CA LEU A 363 -1.74 -8.01 -31.66
C LEU A 363 -0.36 -8.07 -32.33
N ILE A 364 -0.36 -8.32 -33.63
CA ILE A 364 0.84 -8.36 -34.47
C ILE A 364 0.71 -7.29 -35.54
N ALA A 365 1.40 -6.16 -35.37
CA ALA A 365 1.41 -5.06 -36.34
C ALA A 365 2.69 -4.22 -36.24
N PRO A 366 3.01 -3.40 -37.26
CA PRO A 366 4.08 -2.41 -37.17
C PRO A 366 3.87 -1.44 -36.00
N ALA A 367 4.96 -0.97 -35.38
CA ALA A 367 4.91 -0.11 -34.19
C ALA A 367 4.04 1.14 -34.37
N ALA A 368 4.04 1.73 -35.57
CA ALA A 368 3.22 2.89 -35.91
C ALA A 368 1.70 2.62 -35.85
N ARG A 369 1.26 1.36 -36.06
CA ARG A 369 -0.16 0.97 -36.06
C ARG A 369 -0.65 0.45 -34.72
N LEU A 370 0.25 0.03 -33.81
CA LEU A 370 -0.12 -0.58 -32.52
C LEU A 370 -1.08 0.28 -31.67
N PRO A 371 -0.89 1.60 -31.48
CA PRO A 371 -1.79 2.39 -30.63
C PRO A 371 -3.21 2.50 -31.20
N GLU A 372 -3.32 2.57 -32.52
CA GLU A 372 -4.60 2.70 -33.22
C GLU A 372 -5.38 1.38 -33.22
N LEU A 373 -4.72 0.28 -33.59
CA LEU A 373 -5.32 -1.06 -33.59
C LEU A 373 -5.68 -1.51 -32.16
N SER A 374 -4.84 -1.21 -31.16
CA SER A 374 -5.17 -1.51 -29.76
C SER A 374 -6.47 -0.82 -29.34
N ARG A 375 -6.64 0.48 -29.65
CA ARG A 375 -7.89 1.20 -29.35
C ARG A 375 -9.09 0.60 -30.08
N ALA A 376 -8.93 0.19 -31.34
CA ALA A 376 -9.99 -0.44 -32.11
C ALA A 376 -10.44 -1.79 -31.52
N LEU A 377 -9.49 -2.65 -31.14
CA LEU A 377 -9.74 -3.95 -30.49
C LEU A 377 -10.44 -3.78 -29.14
N LEU A 378 -9.94 -2.87 -28.30
CA LEU A 378 -10.56 -2.56 -27.00
C LEU A 378 -12.00 -2.02 -27.20
N ALA A 379 -12.20 -1.12 -28.16
CA ALA A 379 -13.53 -0.60 -28.49
C ALA A 379 -14.48 -1.70 -29.01
N ALA A 380 -13.96 -2.69 -29.73
CA ALA A 380 -14.69 -3.86 -30.22
C ALA A 380 -15.10 -4.83 -29.09
N GLY A 381 -14.50 -4.71 -27.89
CA GLY A 381 -14.87 -5.47 -26.70
C GLY A 381 -13.79 -6.44 -26.20
N VAL A 382 -12.59 -6.40 -26.78
CA VAL A 382 -11.45 -7.15 -26.26
C VAL A 382 -11.07 -6.60 -24.89
N SER A 383 -10.88 -7.49 -23.90
CA SER A 383 -10.53 -7.10 -22.54
C SER A 383 -9.05 -6.75 -22.38
N ARG A 384 -8.19 -7.39 -23.17
CA ARG A 384 -6.73 -7.29 -23.07
C ARG A 384 -6.06 -7.40 -24.43
N VAL A 385 -5.09 -6.54 -24.71
CA VAL A 385 -4.22 -6.64 -25.89
C VAL A 385 -2.80 -6.96 -25.43
N ALA A 386 -2.22 -8.01 -26.01
CA ALA A 386 -0.88 -8.49 -25.67
C ALA A 386 -0.05 -8.72 -26.94
N PRO A 387 1.29 -8.66 -26.88
CA PRO A 387 2.11 -9.12 -27.97
C PRO A 387 2.03 -10.65 -28.09
N ALA A 388 2.18 -11.17 -29.31
CA ALA A 388 2.31 -12.61 -29.54
C ALA A 388 3.54 -13.19 -28.80
N GLY A 389 3.41 -14.42 -28.31
CA GLY A 389 4.35 -15.11 -27.43
C GLY A 389 4.20 -14.73 -25.94
N ARG A 390 3.32 -13.77 -25.62
CA ARG A 390 3.07 -13.30 -24.25
C ARG A 390 1.58 -13.24 -23.91
N MET A 391 0.72 -13.91 -24.69
CA MET A 391 -0.72 -13.93 -24.39
C MET A 391 -1.00 -14.64 -23.05
N HIS A 392 -0.14 -15.57 -22.63
CA HIS A 392 -0.22 -16.27 -21.34
C HIS A 392 0.44 -15.55 -20.17
N ASP A 393 1.24 -14.52 -20.46
CA ASP A 393 1.87 -13.75 -19.41
C ASP A 393 0.83 -12.87 -18.72
N GLY A 394 1.10 -12.48 -17.48
CA GLY A 394 0.31 -11.50 -16.75
C GLY A 394 1.20 -10.70 -15.81
N TYR A 395 0.63 -9.69 -15.17
CA TYR A 395 1.33 -8.88 -14.18
C TYR A 395 0.50 -8.75 -12.90
N ASP A 396 1.15 -8.36 -11.80
CA ASP A 396 0.49 -8.27 -10.49
C ASP A 396 -0.63 -7.21 -10.51
N GLY A 397 -1.84 -7.64 -10.15
CA GLY A 397 -3.04 -6.80 -10.19
C GLY A 397 -3.62 -6.54 -11.59
N GLU A 398 -3.25 -7.33 -12.61
CA GLU A 398 -3.89 -7.28 -13.93
C GLU A 398 -5.41 -7.54 -13.83
N PRO A 399 -6.27 -6.73 -14.50
CA PRO A 399 -7.69 -7.02 -14.60
C PRO A 399 -7.91 -8.38 -15.27
N HIS A 400 -8.61 -9.29 -14.60
CA HIS A 400 -8.98 -10.59 -15.16
C HIS A 400 -10.31 -10.46 -15.90
N ASP A 401 -10.35 -10.81 -17.19
CA ASP A 401 -11.54 -10.65 -18.04
C ASP A 401 -12.12 -9.22 -18.04
N GLY A 402 -11.25 -8.22 -17.95
CA GLY A 402 -11.66 -6.80 -17.95
C GLY A 402 -12.27 -6.31 -16.63
N VAL A 403 -12.20 -7.11 -15.56
CA VAL A 403 -12.73 -6.78 -14.24
C VAL A 403 -11.70 -7.04 -13.13
N TYR A 404 -11.89 -6.39 -12.00
CA TYR A 404 -11.12 -6.64 -10.78
C TYR A 404 -11.89 -7.61 -9.87
N ALA A 405 -11.27 -8.76 -9.59
CA ALA A 405 -11.88 -9.85 -8.83
C ALA A 405 -12.28 -9.40 -7.42
N LEU A 406 -11.41 -8.68 -6.71
CA LEU A 406 -11.66 -8.17 -5.36
C LEU A 406 -12.81 -7.17 -5.34
N GLN A 407 -12.99 -6.34 -6.39
CA GLN A 407 -14.16 -5.45 -6.51
C GLN A 407 -15.46 -6.25 -6.68
N ARG A 408 -15.43 -7.37 -7.42
CA ARG A 408 -16.59 -8.26 -7.54
C ARG A 408 -16.92 -8.95 -6.22
N LEU A 409 -15.90 -9.20 -5.39
CA LEU A 409 -16.00 -9.81 -4.06
C LEU A 409 -16.20 -8.80 -2.91
N SER A 410 -16.42 -7.52 -3.23
CA SER A 410 -16.58 -6.44 -2.25
C SER A 410 -17.78 -5.55 -2.57
N ARG A 411 -18.22 -4.76 -1.60
CA ARG A 411 -19.23 -3.70 -1.76
C ARG A 411 -18.74 -2.38 -1.19
N ARG A 412 -19.26 -1.28 -1.73
CA ARG A 412 -19.04 0.06 -1.20
C ARG A 412 -20.06 0.34 -0.10
N VAL A 413 -19.58 0.89 1.00
CA VAL A 413 -20.41 1.37 2.11
C VAL A 413 -20.12 2.82 2.37
N SER A 414 -21.11 3.54 2.90
CA SER A 414 -20.95 4.93 3.31
C SER A 414 -21.58 5.17 4.68
N ALA A 415 -21.04 6.15 5.39
CA ALA A 415 -21.63 6.71 6.60
C ALA A 415 -21.62 8.23 6.49
N THR A 416 -22.75 8.86 6.74
CA THR A 416 -22.85 10.32 6.85
C THR A 416 -23.27 10.64 8.27
N LEU A 417 -22.47 11.44 8.95
CA LEU A 417 -22.67 11.82 10.34
C LEU A 417 -22.81 13.34 10.43
N ASP A 418 -23.37 13.83 11.54
CA ASP A 418 -23.42 15.27 11.79
C ASP A 418 -21.99 15.84 11.80
N ALA A 419 -21.76 16.88 10.99
CA ALA A 419 -20.46 17.52 10.89
C ALA A 419 -19.97 18.10 12.23
N ALA A 420 -20.90 18.52 13.10
CA ALA A 420 -20.59 19.01 14.43
C ALA A 420 -20.17 17.91 15.41
N ALA A 421 -20.56 16.66 15.15
CA ALA A 421 -20.27 15.55 16.08
C ALA A 421 -18.82 15.07 15.99
N LEU A 422 -18.19 15.17 14.81
CA LEU A 422 -16.85 14.62 14.55
C LEU A 422 -15.97 15.60 13.76
N PRO A 423 -15.71 16.82 14.27
CA PRO A 423 -15.03 17.87 13.52
C PRO A 423 -13.58 17.54 13.18
N GLY A 424 -12.93 16.66 13.95
CA GLY A 424 -11.52 16.26 13.75
C GLY A 424 -11.32 14.82 13.26
N HIS A 425 -12.37 14.07 12.94
CA HIS A 425 -12.24 12.67 12.52
C HIS A 425 -12.17 12.58 11.00
N ALA A 426 -10.99 12.23 10.49
CA ALA A 426 -10.79 11.87 9.09
C ALA A 426 -11.25 10.44 8.78
N GLN A 427 -11.33 9.57 9.80
CA GLN A 427 -11.75 8.18 9.71
C GLN A 427 -12.46 7.72 10.99
N LEU A 428 -13.18 6.60 10.88
CA LEU A 428 -13.94 5.98 11.98
C LEU A 428 -13.36 4.62 12.42
N ASP A 429 -12.12 4.34 12.02
CA ASP A 429 -11.49 3.05 12.28
C ASP A 429 -11.11 2.89 13.76
N ALA A 430 -11.17 1.65 14.24
CA ALA A 430 -10.64 1.30 15.55
C ALA A 430 -9.10 1.37 15.53
N PRO A 431 -8.45 1.73 16.66
CA PRO A 431 -7.01 1.61 16.79
C PRO A 431 -6.59 0.16 16.52
N PRO A 432 -5.57 -0.06 15.69
CA PRO A 432 -5.20 -1.42 15.31
C PRO A 432 -4.51 -2.15 16.47
N ALA A 433 -4.57 -3.48 16.43
CA ALA A 433 -3.91 -4.34 17.42
C ALA A 433 -2.38 -4.26 17.34
N GLU A 434 -1.73 -4.75 18.41
CA GLU A 434 -0.27 -4.89 18.50
C GLU A 434 0.27 -5.74 17.32
N PRO A 435 1.37 -5.32 16.67
CA PRO A 435 2.06 -6.16 15.70
C PRO A 435 2.54 -7.50 16.29
N GLU A 436 2.23 -8.61 15.61
CA GLU A 436 2.55 -9.95 16.09
C GLU A 436 4.07 -10.18 16.21
N GLY A 437 4.50 -10.77 17.33
CA GLY A 437 5.90 -11.14 17.57
C GLY A 437 6.83 -9.98 17.93
N LEU A 438 6.29 -8.78 18.20
CA LEU A 438 7.11 -7.60 18.48
C LEU A 438 8.00 -7.77 19.72
N ALA A 439 7.45 -8.25 20.83
CA ALA A 439 8.16 -8.42 22.09
C ALA A 439 9.39 -9.37 22.02
N ALA A 440 9.47 -10.23 21.00
CA ALA A 440 10.60 -11.13 20.78
C ALA A 440 11.78 -10.46 20.05
N LEU A 441 11.60 -9.25 19.51
CA LEU A 441 12.65 -8.51 18.80
C LEU A 441 13.49 -7.68 19.78
N PRO A 442 14.81 -7.53 19.56
CA PRO A 442 15.63 -6.60 20.32
C PRO A 442 15.22 -5.14 20.04
N VAL A 443 15.46 -4.26 21.01
CA VAL A 443 15.34 -2.81 20.80
C VAL A 443 16.42 -2.35 19.84
N MET A 444 16.01 -1.60 18.82
CA MET A 444 16.88 -1.03 17.79
C MET A 444 17.35 0.35 18.24
N ASP A 445 18.65 0.56 18.31
CA ASP A 445 19.22 1.88 18.55
C ASP A 445 19.50 2.65 17.23
N LYS A 446 19.95 3.91 17.36
CA LYS A 446 20.31 4.74 16.20
C LYS A 446 21.49 4.21 15.40
N ALA A 447 22.37 3.39 15.98
CA ALA A 447 23.48 2.78 15.25
C ALA A 447 22.99 1.54 14.45
N ASP A 448 22.10 0.74 15.02
CA ASP A 448 21.43 -0.39 14.37
C ASP A 448 20.65 0.06 13.14
N PHE A 449 19.82 1.10 13.30
CA PHE A 449 19.04 1.66 12.19
C PHE A 449 19.92 2.08 10.99
N GLN A 450 21.10 2.60 11.29
CA GLN A 450 22.05 3.08 10.28
C GLN A 450 22.84 1.93 9.65
N ARG A 451 23.21 0.92 10.43
CA ARG A 451 23.81 -0.32 9.91
C ARG A 451 22.86 -1.08 8.99
N GLN A 452 21.55 -1.05 9.28
CA GLN A 452 20.54 -1.71 8.46
C GLN A 452 20.54 -1.14 7.03
N GLY A 453 20.65 0.18 6.89
CA GLY A 453 20.59 0.87 5.59
C GLY A 453 19.24 0.74 4.89
N ALA A 454 19.06 1.51 3.83
CA ALA A 454 17.87 1.42 2.99
C ALA A 454 18.01 0.28 1.96
N ASN A 455 16.92 -0.45 1.69
CA ASN A 455 16.90 -1.52 0.69
C ASN A 455 16.54 -1.00 -0.72
N ALA A 456 16.45 -1.91 -1.70
CA ALA A 456 16.19 -1.58 -3.10
C ALA A 456 14.84 -0.90 -3.39
N LYS A 457 13.90 -0.90 -2.43
CA LYS A 457 12.61 -0.19 -2.54
C LYS A 457 12.72 1.29 -2.20
N ALA A 458 13.84 1.74 -1.64
CA ALA A 458 14.04 3.14 -1.28
C ALA A 458 14.18 4.01 -2.55
N GLN A 459 13.34 5.03 -2.65
CA GLN A 459 13.24 5.93 -3.81
C GLN A 459 13.35 7.40 -3.39
N LEU A 460 13.01 7.70 -2.14
CA LEU A 460 13.02 9.05 -1.56
C LEU A 460 13.91 9.05 -0.31
N PHE A 461 14.75 10.06 -0.20
CA PHE A 461 15.76 10.12 0.87
C PHE A 461 15.75 11.48 1.56
N PHE A 462 15.68 11.46 2.89
CA PHE A 462 15.76 12.65 3.72
C PHE A 462 16.94 12.57 4.68
N ARG A 463 17.45 13.74 5.06
CA ARG A 463 18.57 13.88 6.00
C ARG A 463 18.06 14.40 7.33
N SER A 464 18.51 13.76 8.41
CA SER A 464 18.27 14.22 9.78
C SER A 464 19.00 15.55 10.05
N GLY A 465 18.46 16.38 10.94
CA GLY A 465 19.05 17.66 11.35
C GLY A 465 20.32 17.59 12.22
N GLY A 466 21.02 16.45 12.24
CA GLY A 466 22.33 16.34 12.89
C GLY A 466 22.34 16.39 14.42
N SER A 467 21.20 16.21 15.09
CA SER A 467 21.02 16.37 16.55
C SER A 467 21.90 15.50 17.46
N SER A 468 22.72 14.61 16.90
CA SER A 468 23.56 13.66 17.63
C SER A 468 24.82 13.29 16.82
N GLY A 469 25.32 14.19 15.95
CA GLY A 469 26.49 13.99 15.09
C GLY A 469 26.21 14.13 13.59
N ALA A 470 27.11 13.58 12.75
CA ALA A 470 27.06 13.70 11.29
C ALA A 470 25.65 13.42 10.73
N PRO A 471 25.05 14.35 9.96
CA PRO A 471 23.64 14.20 9.61
C PRO A 471 23.42 13.05 8.63
N LYS A 472 22.52 12.13 9.02
CA LYS A 472 22.36 10.78 8.44
C LYS A 472 21.14 10.68 7.53
N LEU A 473 21.19 9.77 6.56
CA LEU A 473 20.18 9.58 5.52
C LEU A 473 19.16 8.52 5.94
N ALA A 474 17.88 8.77 5.66
CA ALA A 474 16.77 7.84 5.86
C ALA A 474 16.05 7.61 4.53
N GLY A 475 15.90 6.35 4.14
CA GLY A 475 15.24 5.95 2.89
C GLY A 475 13.77 5.61 3.06
N PHE A 476 12.96 6.01 2.08
CA PHE A 476 11.52 5.75 2.00
C PHE A 476 11.20 5.24 0.59
N SER A 477 10.28 4.27 0.47
CA SER A 477 9.57 4.10 -0.81
C SER A 477 8.55 5.24 -0.93
N TYR A 478 8.10 5.55 -2.15
CA TYR A 478 7.03 6.56 -2.30
C TYR A 478 5.77 6.15 -1.55
N ARG A 479 5.50 4.84 -1.48
CA ARG A 479 4.40 4.27 -0.70
C ARG A 479 4.56 4.57 0.80
N ASP A 480 5.73 4.29 1.39
CA ASP A 480 6.01 4.59 2.80
C ASP A 480 5.74 6.06 3.11
N TYR A 481 6.27 6.94 2.25
CA TYR A 481 6.15 8.38 2.39
C TYR A 481 4.69 8.84 2.34
N HIS A 482 3.94 8.48 1.29
CA HIS A 482 2.56 8.93 1.12
C HIS A 482 1.62 8.41 2.22
N ARG A 483 1.78 7.16 2.68
CA ARG A 483 0.99 6.62 3.80
C ARG A 483 1.23 7.39 5.09
N GLN A 484 2.49 7.70 5.39
CA GLN A 484 2.85 8.49 6.55
C GLN A 484 2.36 9.94 6.46
N MET A 485 2.47 10.57 5.28
CA MET A 485 1.97 11.94 5.07
C MET A 485 0.45 12.00 5.15
N ARG A 486 -0.26 10.95 4.74
CA ARG A 486 -1.71 10.86 4.89
C ARG A 486 -2.15 10.73 6.35
N ALA A 487 -1.49 9.89 7.13
CA ALA A 487 -1.74 9.83 8.58
C ALA A 487 -1.45 11.18 9.25
N ALA A 488 -0.39 11.87 8.83
CA ALA A 488 -0.07 13.21 9.29
C ALA A 488 -1.12 14.26 8.89
N ALA A 489 -1.73 14.16 7.70
CA ALA A 489 -2.86 14.98 7.28
C ALA A 489 -4.09 14.75 8.16
N ASP A 490 -4.40 13.49 8.48
CA ASP A 490 -5.47 13.16 9.45
C ASP A 490 -5.19 13.80 10.81
N GLY A 491 -3.93 13.75 11.25
CA GLY A 491 -3.48 14.37 12.49
C GLY A 491 -3.59 15.89 12.49
N LEU A 492 -3.23 16.55 11.39
CA LEU A 492 -3.29 18.00 11.25
C LEU A 492 -4.74 18.51 11.16
N PHE A 493 -5.63 17.74 10.51
CA PHE A 493 -7.07 17.95 10.56
C PHE A 493 -7.61 17.87 11.98
N ALA A 494 -7.25 16.81 12.72
CA ALA A 494 -7.60 16.67 14.13
C ALA A 494 -6.99 17.77 15.02
N ALA A 495 -5.85 18.34 14.62
CA ALA A 495 -5.22 19.48 15.28
C ALA A 495 -5.93 20.81 15.00
N GLY A 496 -6.97 20.85 14.16
CA GLY A 496 -7.80 22.03 13.92
C GLY A 496 -7.50 22.80 12.64
N LEU A 497 -6.72 22.22 11.71
CA LEU A 497 -6.61 22.76 10.37
C LEU A 497 -7.90 22.46 9.60
N ASP A 498 -8.50 23.49 9.04
CA ASP A 498 -9.77 23.43 8.32
C ASP A 498 -9.54 23.64 6.81
N PRO A 499 -9.61 22.58 5.99
CA PRO A 499 -9.38 22.70 4.56
C PRO A 499 -10.44 23.52 3.81
N ALA A 500 -11.61 23.79 4.41
CA ALA A 500 -12.64 24.61 3.80
C ALA A 500 -12.39 26.12 4.01
N ALA A 501 -11.74 26.50 5.12
CA ALA A 501 -11.57 27.89 5.52
C ALA A 501 -10.11 28.38 5.50
N ASP A 502 -9.13 27.47 5.65
CA ASP A 502 -7.74 27.85 5.83
C ASP A 502 -7.03 28.11 4.49
N ARG A 503 -6.19 29.14 4.50
CA ARG A 503 -5.23 29.49 3.45
C ARG A 503 -3.86 29.42 4.11
N VAL A 504 -3.13 28.35 3.81
CA VAL A 504 -1.98 27.91 4.60
C VAL A 504 -0.69 28.31 3.91
N MET A 505 0.11 29.13 4.55
CA MET A 505 1.48 29.40 4.10
C MET A 505 2.46 28.48 4.81
N ASN A 506 3.18 27.67 4.01
CA ASN A 506 4.20 26.76 4.49
C ASN A 506 5.56 27.44 4.45
N LEU A 507 6.09 27.76 5.64
CA LEU A 507 7.36 28.45 5.88
C LEU A 507 8.46 27.48 6.35
N LEU A 508 8.24 26.16 6.24
CA LEU A 508 9.30 25.19 6.52
C LEU A 508 10.36 25.23 5.42
N TYR A 509 11.61 24.96 5.79
CA TYR A 509 12.71 24.98 4.84
C TYR A 509 12.71 23.74 3.93
N GLY A 510 13.02 23.96 2.66
CA GLY A 510 13.24 22.94 1.64
C GLY A 510 14.70 22.89 1.18
N GLY A 511 15.07 21.82 0.46
CA GLY A 511 16.43 21.62 -0.05
C GLY A 511 17.38 21.00 0.98
N LYS A 512 18.66 20.79 0.58
CA LYS A 512 19.70 20.11 1.40
C LYS A 512 19.26 18.74 1.98
N LEU A 513 18.32 18.06 1.32
CA LEU A 513 17.67 16.82 1.76
C LEU A 513 16.81 16.94 3.03
N TYR A 514 16.47 18.16 3.48
CA TYR A 514 15.53 18.35 4.58
C TYR A 514 14.09 18.07 4.14
N GLY A 515 13.39 17.25 4.93
CA GLY A 515 12.04 16.81 4.60
C GLY A 515 10.92 17.77 4.96
N GLY A 516 11.17 18.83 5.75
CA GLY A 516 10.13 19.68 6.34
C GLY A 516 9.15 20.26 5.31
N MET A 517 9.64 21.06 4.37
CA MET A 517 8.83 21.68 3.33
C MET A 517 8.06 20.66 2.48
N LEU A 518 8.75 19.63 1.98
CA LEU A 518 8.17 18.62 1.09
C LEU A 518 7.11 17.76 1.81
N SER A 519 7.37 17.40 3.06
CA SER A 519 6.42 16.65 3.90
C SER A 519 5.14 17.44 4.09
N PHE A 520 5.25 18.71 4.51
CA PHE A 520 4.06 19.54 4.70
C PHE A 520 3.36 19.90 3.40
N PHE A 521 4.09 20.05 2.29
CA PHE A 521 3.46 20.17 0.97
C PHE A 521 2.54 18.98 0.67
N THR A 522 3.02 17.76 0.88
CA THR A 522 2.23 16.53 0.64
C THR A 522 1.09 16.37 1.65
N ILE A 523 1.31 16.74 2.92
CA ILE A 523 0.26 16.73 3.96
C ILE A 523 -0.88 17.67 3.57
N LEU A 524 -0.57 18.92 3.18
CA LEU A 524 -1.56 19.91 2.78
C LEU A 524 -2.26 19.52 1.47
N ASP A 525 -1.53 18.92 0.52
CA ASP A 525 -2.09 18.37 -0.72
C ASP A 525 -3.13 17.28 -0.44
N HIS A 526 -2.82 16.35 0.48
CA HIS A 526 -3.77 15.32 0.88
C HIS A 526 -5.06 15.84 1.51
N MET A 527 -5.01 17.02 2.15
CA MET A 527 -6.17 17.69 2.73
C MET A 527 -6.98 18.49 1.70
N GLY A 528 -6.42 18.78 0.53
CA GLY A 528 -7.05 19.63 -0.49
C GLY A 528 -7.21 21.10 -0.03
N VAL A 529 -6.38 21.57 0.91
CA VAL A 529 -6.41 22.95 1.40
C VAL A 529 -5.67 23.89 0.44
N ALA A 530 -6.07 25.16 0.39
CA ALA A 530 -5.32 26.19 -0.31
C ALA A 530 -3.95 26.40 0.35
N GLN A 531 -2.88 25.94 -0.29
CA GLN A 531 -1.51 26.01 0.23
C GLN A 531 -0.62 26.96 -0.57
N TYR A 532 0.26 27.67 0.15
CA TYR A 532 1.24 28.62 -0.36
C TYR A 532 2.64 28.14 0.07
N PRO A 533 3.35 27.40 -0.80
CA PRO A 533 4.66 26.85 -0.49
C PRO A 533 5.76 27.92 -0.57
N MET A 534 5.78 28.85 0.40
CA MET A 534 6.69 30.00 0.42
C MET A 534 8.11 29.64 0.87
N GLY A 535 8.25 28.78 1.88
CA GLY A 535 9.52 28.53 2.57
C GLY A 535 9.96 29.69 3.47
N GLY A 536 10.88 29.41 4.41
CA GLY A 536 11.50 30.46 5.22
C GLY A 536 12.61 31.19 4.46
N PRO A 537 12.89 32.48 4.77
CA PRO A 537 13.92 33.26 4.09
C PRO A 537 15.33 32.80 4.51
N SER A 538 16.32 32.98 3.63
CA SER A 538 17.72 32.64 3.89
C SER A 538 18.55 33.79 4.46
N ASP A 539 18.03 35.02 4.39
CA ASP A 539 18.71 36.29 4.68
C ASP A 539 18.00 37.10 5.78
N ASP A 540 17.08 36.48 6.52
CA ASP A 540 16.24 37.10 7.54
C ASP A 540 15.35 38.26 7.04
N ASP A 541 15.19 38.46 5.73
CA ASP A 541 14.22 39.39 5.17
C ASP A 541 12.84 38.73 5.05
N PHE A 542 11.88 39.21 5.84
CA PHE A 542 10.50 38.71 5.86
C PHE A 542 9.52 39.62 5.12
N SER A 543 9.99 40.70 4.50
CA SER A 543 9.14 41.75 3.88
C SER A 543 8.24 41.19 2.79
N GLU A 544 8.77 40.33 1.91
CA GLU A 544 8.00 39.69 0.85
C GLU A 544 6.96 38.73 1.43
N ILE A 545 7.36 37.90 2.40
CA ILE A 545 6.49 36.93 3.08
C ILE A 545 5.30 37.64 3.70
N ALA A 546 5.54 38.70 4.49
CA ALA A 546 4.48 39.44 5.15
C ALA A 546 3.56 40.16 4.17
N ARG A 547 4.10 40.70 3.06
CA ARG A 547 3.28 41.29 2.00
C ARG A 547 2.35 40.26 1.37
N PHE A 548 2.87 39.08 1.00
CA PHE A 548 2.07 37.99 0.45
C PHE A 548 1.02 37.48 1.44
N ILE A 549 1.33 37.44 2.74
CA ILE A 549 0.36 37.10 3.79
C ILE A 549 -0.87 38.00 3.69
N VAL A 550 -0.67 39.32 3.54
CA VAL A 550 -1.76 40.29 3.43
C VAL A 550 -2.47 40.19 2.07
N GLU A 551 -1.71 40.26 0.96
CA GLU A 551 -2.26 40.27 -0.39
C GLU A 551 -3.09 39.02 -0.70
N GLN A 552 -2.64 37.86 -0.20
CA GLN A 552 -3.31 36.59 -0.42
C GLN A 552 -4.23 36.21 0.73
N ASN A 553 -4.52 37.10 1.68
CA ASN A 553 -5.40 36.82 2.82
C ASN A 553 -5.05 35.49 3.53
N ILE A 554 -3.77 35.25 3.79
CA ILE A 554 -3.30 34.06 4.50
C ILE A 554 -3.78 34.14 5.94
N ASN A 555 -4.39 33.06 6.43
CA ASN A 555 -4.92 33.00 7.79
C ASN A 555 -4.26 31.92 8.66
N THR A 556 -3.44 31.05 8.05
CA THR A 556 -2.79 29.93 8.73
C THR A 556 -1.32 29.86 8.32
N LEU A 557 -0.42 29.78 9.29
CA LEU A 557 1.02 29.60 9.04
C LEU A 557 1.50 28.24 9.56
N VAL A 558 2.38 27.60 8.81
CA VAL A 558 3.11 26.40 9.24
C VAL A 558 4.62 26.69 9.18
N GLY A 559 5.36 26.48 10.25
CA GLY A 559 6.81 26.77 10.25
C GLY A 559 7.56 26.30 11.49
N MET A 560 8.85 26.62 11.55
CA MET A 560 9.64 26.45 12.77
C MET A 560 9.29 27.58 13.76
N PRO A 561 9.17 27.32 15.09
CA PRO A 561 8.88 28.36 16.08
C PRO A 561 9.80 29.58 15.96
N GLY A 562 11.12 29.39 15.79
CA GLY A 562 12.07 30.48 15.61
C GLY A 562 11.77 31.34 14.38
N THR A 563 11.58 30.72 13.21
CA THR A 563 11.24 31.42 11.95
C THR A 563 9.92 32.18 12.07
N LEU A 564 8.90 31.56 12.64
CA LEU A 564 7.60 32.19 12.85
C LEU A 564 7.71 33.38 13.80
N HIS A 565 8.40 33.25 14.92
CA HIS A 565 8.62 34.34 15.86
C HIS A 565 9.34 35.52 15.20
N ARG A 566 10.41 35.26 14.43
CA ARG A 566 11.17 36.29 13.70
C ARG A 566 10.32 37.03 12.67
N LEU A 567 9.46 36.32 11.93
CA LEU A 567 8.48 36.94 11.04
C LEU A 567 7.59 37.94 11.78
N PHE A 568 6.99 37.54 12.91
CA PHE A 568 6.13 38.43 13.70
C PHE A 568 6.90 39.61 14.30
N GLU A 569 8.17 39.42 14.67
CA GLU A 569 9.04 40.45 15.22
C GLU A 569 9.45 41.49 14.18
N CYS A 570 10.02 41.04 13.05
CA CYS A 570 10.50 41.89 11.96
C CYS A 570 9.35 42.67 11.32
N GLU A 571 8.22 42.00 11.05
CA GLU A 571 7.09 42.55 10.30
C GLU A 571 5.91 42.98 11.19
N ASN A 572 6.21 43.33 12.45
CA ASN A 572 5.18 43.51 13.48
C ASN A 572 4.10 44.53 13.10
N LYS A 573 4.46 45.66 12.47
CA LYS A 573 3.51 46.73 12.14
C LYS A 573 2.50 46.25 11.09
N LEU A 574 2.98 45.59 10.04
CA LEU A 574 2.16 45.10 8.94
C LEU A 574 1.24 43.97 9.42
N LEU A 575 1.78 42.99 10.14
CA LEU A 575 1.00 41.85 10.61
C LEU A 575 -0.01 42.21 11.70
N ARG A 576 0.28 43.19 12.58
CA ARG A 576 -0.72 43.75 13.50
C ARG A 576 -1.83 44.50 12.77
N GLY A 577 -1.47 45.27 11.73
CA GLY A 577 -2.44 45.98 10.91
C GLY A 577 -3.37 45.04 10.14
N TYR A 578 -2.84 43.90 9.68
CA TYR A 578 -3.63 42.88 8.98
C TYR A 578 -4.51 42.06 9.93
N GLY A 579 -3.96 41.52 11.02
CA GLY A 579 -4.71 40.74 12.02
C GLY A 579 -5.45 39.50 11.50
N GLY A 580 -5.21 39.08 10.25
CA GLY A 580 -5.91 37.97 9.60
C GLY A 580 -5.28 36.60 9.83
N VAL A 581 -4.08 36.52 10.41
CA VAL A 581 -3.47 35.25 10.81
C VAL A 581 -4.14 34.76 12.10
N ARG A 582 -4.93 33.69 12.00
CA ARG A 582 -5.71 33.11 13.10
C ARG A 582 -5.08 31.84 13.68
N LYS A 583 -4.32 31.11 12.86
CA LYS A 583 -3.74 29.81 13.25
C LYS A 583 -2.25 29.76 12.94
N VAL A 584 -1.48 29.20 13.85
CA VAL A 584 -0.05 28.92 13.71
C VAL A 584 0.22 27.49 14.13
N PHE A 585 0.70 26.70 13.19
CA PHE A 585 1.15 25.34 13.42
C PHE A 585 2.67 25.30 13.36
N PHE A 586 3.30 24.62 14.31
CA PHE A 586 4.76 24.55 14.37
C PHE A 586 5.28 23.12 14.50
N GLY A 587 6.49 22.88 13.99
CA GLY A 587 7.12 21.58 14.00
C GLY A 587 8.60 21.65 14.32
N GLY A 588 9.17 20.51 14.64
CA GLY A 588 10.61 20.37 14.85
C GLY A 588 11.14 20.93 16.17
N GLU A 589 10.47 21.90 16.81
CA GLU A 589 10.91 22.56 18.05
C GLU A 589 9.78 22.82 19.04
N HIS A 590 10.15 22.99 20.32
CA HIS A 590 9.23 23.49 21.33
C HIS A 590 9.12 25.01 21.19
N ILE A 591 7.90 25.52 21.31
CA ILE A 591 7.65 26.95 21.44
C ILE A 591 7.75 27.33 22.93
N SER A 592 8.36 28.47 23.24
CA SER A 592 8.36 28.99 24.62
C SER A 592 7.06 29.74 24.93
N ASP A 593 6.73 29.87 26.21
CA ASP A 593 5.57 30.66 26.65
C ASP A 593 5.67 32.13 26.22
N GLY A 594 6.88 32.70 26.22
CA GLY A 594 7.13 34.05 25.72
C GLY A 594 6.84 34.19 24.22
N GLN A 595 7.35 33.27 23.40
CA GLN A 595 7.07 33.26 21.95
C GLN A 595 5.58 33.10 21.67
N ARG A 596 4.91 32.20 22.40
CA ARG A 596 3.48 31.95 22.31
C ARG A 596 2.68 33.19 22.67
N ALA A 597 2.98 33.84 23.79
CA ALA A 597 2.31 35.08 24.20
C ALA A 597 2.53 36.21 23.19
N TYR A 598 3.76 36.33 22.66
CA TYR A 598 4.08 37.33 21.65
C TYR A 598 3.28 37.13 20.38
N ILE A 599 3.28 35.92 19.79
CA ILE A 599 2.51 35.58 18.60
C ILE A 599 1.00 35.74 18.86
N GLY A 600 0.51 35.29 20.01
CA GLY A 600 -0.89 35.44 20.42
C GLY A 600 -1.36 36.90 20.46
N SER A 601 -0.46 37.83 20.80
CA SER A 601 -0.77 39.27 20.82
C SER A 601 -1.13 39.88 19.45
N PHE A 602 -0.98 39.13 18.35
CA PHE A 602 -1.38 39.53 16.99
C PHE A 602 -2.82 39.08 16.63
N GLY A 603 -3.56 38.46 17.57
CA GLY A 603 -4.89 37.93 17.31
C GLY A 603 -4.88 36.49 16.78
N VAL A 604 -3.77 35.78 16.94
CA VAL A 604 -3.66 34.34 16.65
C VAL A 604 -4.37 33.56 17.76
N GLU A 605 -5.42 32.84 17.39
CA GLU A 605 -6.31 32.13 18.31
C GLU A 605 -5.82 30.70 18.60
N LEU A 606 -5.13 30.10 17.63
CA LEU A 606 -4.62 28.74 17.72
C LEU A 606 -3.12 28.71 17.46
N ILE A 607 -2.33 28.31 18.47
CA ILE A 607 -0.89 28.06 18.35
C ILE A 607 -0.63 26.63 18.82
N ARG A 608 -0.25 25.72 17.93
CA ARG A 608 -0.16 24.29 18.26
C ARG A 608 0.95 23.57 17.49
N SER A 609 1.52 22.53 18.09
CA SER A 609 2.40 21.63 17.36
C SER A 609 1.64 20.94 16.23
N ALA A 610 2.14 21.06 15.01
CA ALA A 610 1.58 20.41 13.84
C ALA A 610 1.64 18.89 13.98
N LEU A 611 2.85 18.37 14.27
CA LEU A 611 3.17 16.95 14.35
C LEU A 611 4.40 16.75 15.25
N TYR A 612 4.44 15.63 15.97
CA TYR A 612 5.64 15.07 16.55
C TYR A 612 6.19 13.97 15.63
N GLY A 613 7.50 13.97 15.38
CA GLY A 613 8.10 13.02 14.46
C GLY A 613 9.62 13.09 14.41
N SER A 614 10.21 12.17 13.65
CA SER A 614 11.64 12.16 13.33
C SER A 614 11.85 11.84 11.86
N VAL A 615 13.02 12.19 11.32
CA VAL A 615 13.37 11.82 9.94
C VAL A 615 13.53 10.30 9.79
N ASP A 616 13.98 9.61 10.85
CA ASP A 616 14.24 8.18 10.83
C ASP A 616 12.95 7.36 10.89
N ALA A 617 11.97 7.75 11.72
CA ALA A 617 10.73 6.99 11.94
C ALA A 617 9.47 7.60 11.30
N GLY A 618 9.59 8.82 10.78
CA GLY A 618 8.48 9.58 10.21
C GLY A 618 7.65 10.35 11.25
N PRO A 619 6.43 10.76 10.89
CA PRO A 619 5.44 11.29 11.83
C PRO A 619 5.02 10.21 12.84
N LEU A 620 4.92 10.61 14.10
CA LEU A 620 4.70 9.74 15.24
C LEU A 620 3.43 10.09 16.02
N GLY A 621 3.14 11.39 16.17
CA GLY A 621 1.97 11.86 16.88
C GLY A 621 1.48 13.21 16.40
N HIS A 622 0.27 13.57 16.82
CA HIS A 622 -0.36 14.84 16.48
C HIS A 622 -1.08 15.44 17.70
N GLY A 623 -1.22 16.77 17.72
CA GLY A 623 -2.02 17.46 18.72
C GLY A 623 -3.52 17.42 18.41
N CYS A 624 -4.33 17.86 19.37
CA CYS A 624 -5.77 18.11 19.19
C CYS A 624 -6.22 19.27 20.10
N PRO A 625 -7.49 19.74 20.01
CA PRO A 625 -8.02 20.76 20.91
C PRO A 625 -7.88 20.47 22.41
N GLY A 626 -7.84 19.20 22.80
CA GLY A 626 -7.67 18.76 24.19
C GLY A 626 -6.23 18.41 24.59
N SER A 627 -5.24 18.58 23.70
CA SER A 627 -3.84 18.32 24.00
C SER A 627 -3.17 19.54 24.65
N ALA A 628 -2.51 19.33 25.78
CA ALA A 628 -1.52 20.29 26.28
C ALA A 628 -0.22 20.23 25.45
N ASP A 629 0.69 21.18 25.67
CA ASP A 629 2.01 21.15 25.02
C ASP A 629 2.79 19.90 25.44
N GLY A 630 3.41 19.23 24.46
CA GLY A 630 4.09 17.95 24.66
C GLY A 630 3.17 16.74 24.77
N GLU A 631 1.85 16.90 24.67
CA GLU A 631 0.89 15.80 24.62
C GLU A 631 0.41 15.52 23.20
N PHE A 632 0.45 14.26 22.80
CA PHE A 632 0.12 13.85 21.43
C PHE A 632 -0.81 12.64 21.43
N HIS A 633 -1.74 12.61 20.49
CA HIS A 633 -2.33 11.38 20.01
C HIS A 633 -1.29 10.63 19.16
N LEU A 634 -1.17 9.33 19.36
CA LEU A 634 -0.37 8.45 18.50
C LEU A 634 -0.99 8.38 17.11
N LEU A 635 -0.17 8.47 16.07
CA LEU A 635 -0.56 8.11 14.70
C LEU A 635 -0.63 6.57 14.57
N ALA A 636 -1.58 5.98 15.30
CA ALA A 636 -1.69 4.54 15.56
C ALA A 636 -1.87 3.69 14.29
N GLU A 637 -2.29 4.33 13.19
CA GLU A 637 -2.42 3.71 11.89
C GLU A 637 -1.07 3.32 11.29
N THR A 638 -0.05 4.17 11.43
CA THR A 638 1.28 3.94 10.86
C THR A 638 2.32 3.57 11.90
N GLN A 639 2.03 3.78 13.19
CA GLN A 639 2.98 3.62 14.29
C GLN A 639 2.39 2.79 15.44
N TRP A 640 3.27 2.06 16.09
CA TRP A 640 3.06 1.43 17.39
C TRP A 640 4.08 1.99 18.37
N LEU A 641 3.68 2.21 19.63
CA LEU A 641 4.53 2.77 20.67
C LEU A 641 4.59 1.81 21.86
N GLU A 642 5.79 1.56 22.35
CA GLU A 642 6.08 0.95 23.64
C GLU A 642 6.69 2.02 24.56
N VAL A 643 6.34 1.99 25.85
CA VAL A 643 7.03 2.78 26.87
C VAL A 643 7.82 1.78 27.72
N LEU A 644 9.15 1.78 27.57
CA LEU A 644 10.05 0.86 28.28
C LEU A 644 10.72 1.54 29.47
N GLU A 645 11.15 0.78 30.46
CA GLU A 645 11.97 1.28 31.56
C GLU A 645 13.23 1.99 31.03
N GLN A 646 13.76 2.95 31.80
CA GLN A 646 14.91 3.75 31.36
C GLN A 646 16.21 2.92 31.29
N ASP A 647 16.38 1.99 32.23
CA ASP A 647 17.59 1.19 32.37
C ASP A 647 17.42 -0.27 31.88
N SER A 648 16.26 -0.62 31.31
CA SER A 648 15.95 -1.97 30.85
C SER A 648 14.97 -2.00 29.67
N ASP A 649 14.94 -3.10 28.91
CA ASP A 649 13.99 -3.29 27.79
C ASP A 649 12.64 -3.87 28.22
N ARG A 650 12.30 -3.76 29.52
CA ARG A 650 11.01 -4.18 30.06
C ARG A 650 9.97 -3.06 29.93
N PRO A 651 8.68 -3.37 29.76
CA PRO A 651 7.62 -2.36 29.77
C PRO A 651 7.62 -1.58 31.10
N ALA A 652 7.53 -0.25 31.01
CA ALA A 652 7.35 0.60 32.20
C ALA A 652 5.96 0.39 32.82
N ALA A 653 5.83 0.67 34.12
CA ALA A 653 4.52 0.60 34.77
C ALA A 653 3.58 1.68 34.20
N ALA A 654 2.26 1.42 34.27
CA ALA A 654 1.26 2.31 33.70
C ALA A 654 1.36 3.74 34.29
N GLY A 655 1.59 4.72 33.42
CA GLY A 655 1.72 6.13 33.79
C GLY A 655 3.13 6.57 34.22
N GLU A 656 4.09 5.65 34.32
CA GLU A 656 5.48 5.98 34.62
C GLU A 656 6.25 6.49 33.39
N ILE A 657 7.29 7.28 33.64
CA ILE A 657 8.15 7.84 32.60
C ILE A 657 9.18 6.80 32.19
N GLY A 658 9.17 6.47 30.91
CA GLY A 658 10.07 5.52 30.27
C GLY A 658 10.59 6.01 28.92
N ARG A 659 11.38 5.17 28.25
CA ARG A 659 11.87 5.40 26.88
C ARG A 659 10.73 5.17 25.90
N LEU A 660 10.55 6.10 24.95
CA LEU A 660 9.58 5.97 23.88
C LEU A 660 10.20 5.16 22.73
N VAL A 661 9.66 3.95 22.52
CA VAL A 661 10.18 2.99 21.55
C VAL A 661 9.14 2.72 20.47
N PHE A 662 9.45 3.05 19.22
CA PHE A 662 8.49 3.07 18.13
C PHE A 662 8.68 1.93 17.12
N THR A 663 7.59 1.41 16.61
CA THR A 663 7.56 0.47 15.49
C THR A 663 6.66 1.01 14.38
N SER A 664 7.22 1.21 13.20
CA SER A 664 6.42 1.61 12.04
C SER A 664 5.78 0.38 11.41
N ARG A 665 4.48 0.48 11.16
CA ARG A 665 3.66 -0.53 10.47
C ARG A 665 3.74 -0.37 8.95
N GLU A 666 4.09 0.82 8.51
CA GLU A 666 3.97 1.29 7.12
C GLU A 666 5.31 1.83 6.62
N ARG A 667 6.36 1.01 6.79
CA ARG A 667 7.71 1.33 6.32
C ARG A 667 8.49 0.11 5.83
N GLU A 668 8.57 -0.04 4.51
CA GLU A 668 9.20 -1.18 3.85
C GLU A 668 10.63 -0.91 3.37
N ALA A 669 10.97 0.33 3.01
CA ALA A 669 12.27 0.67 2.41
C ALA A 669 13.42 0.66 3.42
N GLN A 670 13.14 1.03 4.67
CA GLN A 670 14.08 0.94 5.80
C GLN A 670 13.27 0.68 7.08
N ARG A 671 13.30 -0.56 7.56
CA ARG A 671 12.36 -1.05 8.58
C ARG A 671 12.66 -0.46 9.95
N VAL A 672 11.64 0.12 10.57
CA VAL A 672 11.69 0.68 11.94
C VAL A 672 10.89 -0.23 12.85
N ARG A 673 11.58 -1.00 13.70
CA ARG A 673 10.96 -1.91 14.67
C ARG A 673 11.66 -1.76 16.01
N ARG A 674 10.88 -1.59 17.07
CA ARG A 674 11.33 -1.30 18.43
C ARG A 674 12.46 -0.26 18.47
N TYR A 675 12.30 0.84 17.75
CA TYR A 675 13.32 1.86 17.60
C TYR A 675 13.30 2.85 18.76
N ASP A 676 14.40 2.91 19.50
CA ASP A 676 14.61 3.88 20.57
C ASP A 676 15.06 5.23 19.98
N LEU A 677 14.17 6.21 20.05
CA LEU A 677 14.41 7.55 19.51
C LEU A 677 15.36 8.40 20.37
N GLY A 678 15.63 7.97 21.60
CA GLY A 678 16.29 8.82 22.61
C GLY A 678 15.33 9.73 23.38
N ASP A 679 14.02 9.55 23.22
CA ASP A 679 12.98 10.39 23.84
C ASP A 679 12.38 9.69 25.07
N LEU A 680 12.05 10.47 26.11
CA LEU A 680 11.37 10.01 27.33
C LEU A 680 9.92 10.47 27.34
N GLY A 681 9.04 9.63 27.86
CA GLY A 681 7.64 9.97 28.00
C GLY A 681 6.83 8.91 28.71
N ARG A 682 5.51 9.10 28.72
CA ARG A 682 4.56 8.20 29.36
C ARG A 682 3.22 8.15 28.63
N TRP A 683 2.46 7.09 28.84
CA TRP A 683 1.07 7.03 28.43
C TRP A 683 0.20 7.98 29.25
N LEU A 684 -0.75 8.63 28.59
CA LEU A 684 -1.80 9.43 29.24
C LEU A 684 -3.06 8.58 29.40
N PRO A 685 -3.68 8.55 30.59
CA PRO A 685 -4.86 7.75 30.83
C PRO A 685 -6.11 8.33 30.17
N GLY A 686 -7.07 7.45 29.88
CA GLY A 686 -8.41 7.83 29.45
C GLY A 686 -8.52 8.35 28.02
N ARG A 687 -9.78 8.49 27.57
CA ARG A 687 -10.12 9.04 26.25
C ARG A 687 -9.97 10.56 26.24
N CYS A 688 -9.58 11.10 25.10
CA CYS A 688 -9.50 12.54 24.92
C CYS A 688 -10.90 13.15 24.72
N ALA A 689 -11.08 14.38 25.19
CA ALA A 689 -12.30 15.15 24.94
C ALA A 689 -12.55 15.46 23.45
N CYS A 690 -11.52 15.32 22.59
CA CYS A 690 -11.68 15.46 21.13
C CYS A 690 -12.46 14.31 20.47
N GLY A 691 -12.71 13.21 21.20
CA GLY A 691 -13.47 12.05 20.70
C GLY A 691 -12.67 11.04 19.87
N LEU A 692 -11.39 11.28 19.58
CA LEU A 692 -10.53 10.27 18.94
C LEU A 692 -10.26 9.10 19.88
N ALA A 693 -10.27 7.88 19.31
CA ALA A 693 -10.01 6.65 20.05
C ALA A 693 -8.52 6.30 20.16
N THR A 694 -7.64 7.02 19.47
CA THR A 694 -6.21 6.73 19.45
C THR A 694 -5.57 7.00 20.82
N PRO A 695 -4.64 6.14 21.27
CA PRO A 695 -3.89 6.35 22.51
C PRO A 695 -3.14 7.69 22.53
N ARG A 696 -2.95 8.26 23.73
CA ARG A 696 -2.23 9.52 23.92
C ARG A 696 -0.98 9.32 24.77
N PHE A 697 0.09 10.02 24.44
CA PHE A 697 1.32 10.01 25.21
C PHE A 697 1.85 11.43 25.43
N GLN A 698 2.65 11.60 26.47
CA GLN A 698 3.33 12.84 26.81
C GLN A 698 4.82 12.69 26.62
N LEU A 699 5.44 13.63 25.92
CA LEU A 699 6.89 13.80 25.84
C LEU A 699 7.38 14.56 27.08
N THR A 700 8.35 14.01 27.80
CA THR A 700 8.88 14.60 29.04
C THR A 700 10.35 15.01 28.93
N GLY A 701 11.06 14.58 27.89
CA GLY A 701 12.46 14.95 27.67
C GLY A 701 13.19 13.99 26.74
N ARG A 702 14.52 14.02 26.79
CA ARG A 702 15.40 13.06 26.11
C ARG A 702 16.28 12.32 27.10
N HIS A 703 16.54 11.04 26.83
CA HIS A 703 17.59 10.28 27.51
C HIS A 703 18.88 10.33 26.68
N GLY A 704 20.05 10.30 27.34
CA GLY A 704 21.36 10.34 26.64
C GLY A 704 22.11 11.69 26.62
N ALA A 705 21.86 12.60 27.58
CA ALA A 705 22.64 13.84 27.79
C ALA A 705 22.75 14.81 26.58
N LEU A 706 21.74 14.84 25.70
CA LEU A 706 21.62 15.85 24.65
C LEU A 706 20.78 17.04 25.14
N LEU A 707 21.34 18.23 25.05
CA LEU A 707 20.71 19.50 25.39
C LEU A 707 20.32 20.23 24.11
N ARG A 708 19.08 20.72 24.02
CA ARG A 708 18.62 21.52 22.88
C ARG A 708 18.85 23.02 23.15
N VAL A 709 19.47 23.72 22.20
CA VAL A 709 19.81 25.15 22.29
C VAL A 709 19.68 25.82 20.92
N GLY A 710 18.87 26.87 20.82
CA GLY A 710 18.47 27.45 19.55
C GLY A 710 17.75 26.40 18.69
N THR A 711 18.22 26.21 17.46
CA THR A 711 17.65 25.22 16.52
C THR A 711 18.38 23.88 16.50
N ILE A 712 19.40 23.70 17.35
CA ILE A 712 20.29 22.53 17.34
C ILE A 712 20.23 21.73 18.65
N PHE A 713 20.74 20.51 18.60
CA PHE A 713 21.05 19.73 19.80
C PHE A 713 22.55 19.63 19.95
N VAL A 714 23.02 19.92 21.16
CA VAL A 714 24.40 19.73 21.57
C VAL A 714 24.47 18.59 22.57
N ASN A 715 25.59 17.89 22.63
CA ASN A 715 25.90 16.97 23.73
C ASN A 715 26.90 17.67 24.67
N PRO A 716 26.45 18.29 25.76
CA PRO A 716 27.35 18.96 26.69
C PRO A 716 28.43 18.03 27.23
N GLY A 717 28.14 16.73 27.42
CA GLY A 717 29.11 15.75 27.87
C GLY A 717 30.18 15.40 26.84
N GLU A 718 29.85 15.40 25.55
CA GLU A 718 30.82 15.20 24.46
C GLU A 718 31.67 16.44 24.25
N LEU A 719 31.05 17.61 24.15
CA LEU A 719 31.76 18.89 23.98
C LEU A 719 32.67 19.18 25.17
N SER A 720 32.22 18.91 26.41
CA SER A 720 33.08 19.07 27.59
C SER A 720 34.28 18.12 27.58
N ARG A 721 34.12 16.88 27.12
CA ARG A 721 35.24 15.93 27.00
C ARG A 721 36.26 16.37 25.95
N GLN A 722 35.83 16.96 24.84
CA GLN A 722 36.73 17.48 23.81
C GLN A 722 37.57 18.67 24.29
N ILE A 723 36.99 19.53 25.14
CA ILE A 723 37.70 20.69 25.71
C ILE A 723 38.71 20.25 26.78
N GLY A 724 38.41 19.18 27.53
CA GLY A 724 39.34 18.57 28.48
C GLY A 724 39.56 19.39 29.76
N LEU A 725 38.66 20.31 30.08
CA LEU A 725 38.68 21.13 31.30
C LEU A 725 37.39 20.95 32.11
N PRO A 726 37.39 21.23 33.42
CA PRO A 726 36.17 21.33 34.20
C PRO A 726 35.25 22.42 33.63
N LEU A 727 34.01 22.04 33.31
CA LEU A 727 33.01 22.93 32.72
C LEU A 727 31.66 22.72 33.39
N GLN A 728 30.88 23.79 33.51
CA GLN A 728 29.46 23.72 33.84
C GLN A 728 28.65 24.55 32.85
N TRP A 729 27.65 23.93 32.24
CA TRP A 729 26.76 24.54 31.25
C TRP A 729 25.55 25.12 31.97
N LEU A 730 25.38 26.44 31.90
CA LEU A 730 24.15 27.11 32.32
C LEU A 730 23.38 27.52 31.08
N VAL A 731 22.11 27.12 31.00
CA VAL A 731 21.25 27.43 29.84
C VAL A 731 20.12 28.30 30.31
N ASP A 732 19.92 29.46 29.70
CA ASP A 732 18.82 30.37 30.00
C ASP A 732 18.37 31.12 28.75
N GLN A 733 17.52 32.13 28.89
CA GLN A 733 17.16 33.04 27.81
C GLN A 733 17.90 34.38 27.95
N ALA A 734 18.37 34.91 26.83
CA ALA A 734 18.84 36.28 26.73
C ALA A 734 17.66 37.26 26.69
N ASP A 735 17.92 38.55 26.94
CA ASP A 735 16.90 39.61 26.89
C ASP A 735 16.25 39.76 25.50
N SER A 736 16.91 39.27 24.45
CA SER A 736 16.42 39.18 23.07
C SER A 736 15.47 37.99 22.82
N GLY A 737 15.20 37.15 23.83
CA GLY A 737 14.32 35.97 23.71
C GLY A 737 14.96 34.74 23.05
N CYS A 738 16.21 34.82 22.59
CA CYS A 738 16.95 33.66 22.09
C CYS A 738 17.61 32.87 23.24
N ASP A 739 17.87 31.59 23.00
CA ASP A 739 18.58 30.75 23.96
C ASP A 739 19.99 31.31 24.20
N ARG A 740 20.45 31.24 25.45
CA ARG A 740 21.80 31.59 25.87
C ARG A 740 22.45 30.43 26.62
N ILE A 741 23.68 30.13 26.23
CA ILE A 741 24.58 29.25 26.98
C ILE A 741 25.59 30.14 27.71
N ARG A 742 25.59 30.08 29.04
CA ARG A 742 26.68 30.59 29.89
C ARG A 742 27.52 29.41 30.36
N LEU A 743 28.72 29.29 29.83
CA LEU A 743 29.67 28.25 30.18
C LEU A 743 30.57 28.74 31.32
N LEU A 744 30.45 28.15 32.51
CA LEU A 744 31.44 28.36 33.57
C LEU A 744 32.63 27.44 33.29
N ALA A 745 33.82 27.99 33.22
CA ALA A 745 35.00 27.25 32.81
C ALA A 745 36.24 27.63 33.60
N ASP A 746 36.99 26.61 34.05
CA ASP A 746 38.29 26.80 34.69
C ASP A 746 39.40 26.85 33.61
N GLY A 747 39.39 27.93 32.82
CA GLY A 747 40.32 28.12 31.70
C GLY A 747 40.06 29.39 30.88
N GLU A 748 40.89 29.61 29.86
CA GLU A 748 40.87 30.81 29.02
C GLU A 748 39.62 30.90 28.11
N PRO A 749 38.71 31.88 28.30
CA PRO A 749 37.41 31.94 27.62
C PRO A 749 37.51 31.94 26.09
N ASN A 750 38.47 32.68 25.53
CA ASN A 750 38.62 32.79 24.07
C ASN A 750 39.05 31.47 23.42
N ARG A 751 39.90 30.69 24.09
CA ARG A 751 40.35 29.39 23.60
C ARG A 751 39.22 28.37 23.60
N ILE A 752 38.45 28.34 24.69
CA ILE A 752 37.29 27.45 24.84
C ILE A 752 36.20 27.81 23.83
N ARG A 753 35.96 29.11 23.62
CA ARG A 753 35.03 29.59 22.58
C ARG A 753 35.46 29.11 21.20
N ALA A 754 36.73 29.29 20.84
CA ALA A 754 37.24 28.87 19.55
C ALA A 754 37.12 27.35 19.34
N GLN A 755 37.35 26.54 20.37
CA GLN A 755 37.17 25.08 20.31
C GLN A 755 35.70 24.67 20.17
N LEU A 756 34.80 25.28 20.95
CA LEU A 756 33.36 25.02 20.83
C LEU A 756 32.84 25.36 19.43
N LEU A 757 33.30 26.46 18.84
CA LEU A 757 32.90 26.88 17.48
C LEU A 757 33.58 26.07 16.36
N GLN A 758 34.38 25.05 16.67
CA GLN A 758 34.78 24.05 15.68
C GLN A 758 33.63 23.09 15.35
N ASP A 759 32.65 22.96 16.25
CA ASP A 759 31.40 22.27 15.94
C ASP A 759 30.62 23.10 14.89
N PRO A 760 30.38 22.56 13.67
CA PRO A 760 29.80 23.35 12.58
C PRO A 760 28.40 23.84 12.91
N MET A 761 27.60 23.05 13.64
CA MET A 761 26.22 23.40 13.98
C MET A 761 26.21 24.51 15.04
N LEU A 762 27.06 24.42 16.07
CA LEU A 762 27.18 25.44 17.10
C LEU A 762 27.69 26.77 16.51
N SER A 763 28.63 26.70 15.57
CA SER A 763 29.15 27.86 14.85
C SER A 763 28.07 28.57 14.02
N GLU A 764 27.25 27.80 13.30
CA GLU A 764 26.17 28.33 12.47
C GLU A 764 25.10 29.06 13.30
N VAL A 765 24.61 28.45 14.39
CA VAL A 765 23.57 29.09 15.22
C VAL A 765 24.06 30.29 16.04
N VAL A 766 25.33 30.28 16.46
CA VAL A 766 25.94 31.43 17.15
C VAL A 766 26.22 32.56 16.16
N GLY A 767 26.71 32.25 14.96
CA GLY A 767 26.93 33.22 13.88
C GLY A 767 25.64 33.85 13.37
N GLY A 768 24.55 33.07 13.30
CA GLY A 768 23.22 33.51 12.89
C GLY A 768 22.39 34.17 14.00
N GLY A 769 22.93 34.37 15.20
CA GLY A 769 22.23 35.06 16.30
C GLY A 769 21.09 34.27 16.97
N LEU A 770 20.87 33.01 16.59
CA LEU A 770 19.85 32.12 17.16
C LEU A 770 20.24 31.57 18.54
N LEU A 771 21.53 31.65 18.90
CA LEU A 771 22.08 31.20 20.16
C LEU A 771 23.16 32.16 20.66
N LYS A 772 23.01 32.69 21.87
CA LYS A 772 24.07 33.48 22.51
C LYS A 772 25.01 32.58 23.30
N LEU A 773 26.29 32.53 22.93
CA LEU A 773 27.31 31.80 23.68
C LEU A 773 28.12 32.81 24.52
N GLU A 774 28.18 32.61 25.84
CA GLU A 774 28.97 33.38 26.79
C GLU A 774 29.85 32.41 27.60
N ILE A 775 31.12 32.75 27.82
CA ILE A 775 32.04 31.93 28.61
C ILE A 775 32.57 32.78 29.75
N SER A 776 32.33 32.32 30.98
CA SER A 776 32.76 32.98 32.20
C SER A 776 33.93 32.19 32.81
N PRO A 777 35.11 32.81 32.98
CA PRO A 777 36.21 32.18 33.70
C PRO A 777 35.79 32.00 35.16
N THR A 778 35.75 30.77 35.63
CA THR A 778 35.25 30.42 36.97
C THR A 778 36.00 29.18 37.46
N PRO A 779 36.71 29.25 38.60
CA PRO A 779 37.36 28.08 39.18
C PRO A 779 36.35 26.95 39.43
N ALA A 780 36.73 25.70 39.19
CA ALA A 780 35.82 24.56 39.34
C ALA A 780 35.18 24.44 40.74
N ALA A 781 35.85 24.97 41.76
CA ALA A 781 35.37 25.02 43.15
C ALA A 781 34.12 25.90 43.32
N GLU A 782 33.93 26.90 42.45
CA GLU A 782 32.85 27.90 42.46
C GLU A 782 31.67 27.52 41.55
N PHE A 783 31.71 26.35 40.90
CA PHE A 783 30.59 25.86 40.13
C PHE A 783 29.35 25.66 41.00
N ARG A 784 28.18 25.92 40.42
CA ARG A 784 26.90 25.83 41.12
C ARG A 784 26.62 24.40 41.54
N ARG A 785 26.26 24.21 42.79
CA ARG A 785 25.94 22.91 43.38
C ARG A 785 24.43 22.76 43.54
N HIS A 786 23.95 21.53 43.42
CA HIS A 786 22.54 21.22 43.65
C HIS A 786 22.19 21.46 45.14
N PRO A 787 21.16 22.26 45.46
CA PRO A 787 20.88 22.71 46.84
C PRO A 787 20.68 21.59 47.85
N HIS A 788 20.20 20.42 47.40
CA HIS A 788 19.91 19.27 48.27
C HIS A 788 20.96 18.16 48.24
N SER A 789 21.76 18.03 47.18
CA SER A 789 22.68 16.88 47.02
C SER A 789 24.15 17.26 47.05
N GLY A 790 24.48 18.56 47.04
CA GLY A 790 25.86 19.06 47.04
C GLY A 790 26.66 18.72 45.77
N LYS A 791 26.09 17.97 44.82
CA LYS A 791 26.71 17.60 43.55
C LYS A 791 26.76 18.81 42.61
N THR A 792 27.81 18.89 41.81
CA THR A 792 27.96 19.88 40.73
C THR A 792 27.45 19.26 39.43
N PRO A 793 26.20 19.50 39.01
CA PRO A 793 25.71 18.98 37.74
C PRO A 793 26.46 19.61 36.57
N LEU A 794 26.74 18.82 35.53
CA LEU A 794 27.39 19.28 34.31
C LEU A 794 26.55 20.32 33.56
N VAL A 795 25.23 20.18 33.60
CA VAL A 795 24.26 21.06 32.94
C VAL A 795 23.22 21.52 33.96
N LEU A 796 22.95 22.83 33.97
CA LEU A 796 21.81 23.45 34.65
C LEU A 796 20.97 24.17 33.60
N ASP A 797 19.80 23.61 33.30
CA ASP A 797 18.81 24.29 32.48
C ASP A 797 17.97 25.21 33.37
N LEU A 798 18.08 26.51 33.14
CA LEU A 798 17.44 27.59 33.88
C LEU A 798 16.34 28.27 33.05
N ARG A 799 16.04 27.77 31.85
CA ARG A 799 14.87 28.17 31.07
C ARG A 799 13.63 27.75 31.86
N ARG A 800 12.74 28.70 32.14
CA ARG A 800 11.49 28.46 32.87
C ARG A 800 10.30 28.56 31.95
#